data_AF-A0A6N2W1F2-F1
#
_entry.id   AF-A0A6N2W1F2-F1
#
_cell.length_a   1.000
_cell.length_b   1.000
_cell.length_c   1.000
_cell.angle_alpha   90.00
_cell.angle_beta   90.00
_cell.angle_gamma   90.00
#
_symmetry.space_group_name_H-M   'P 1'
#
loop_
_entity.id
_entity.type
_entity.pdbx_description
1 polymer ?
#
loop_
_entity_poly.entity_id
_entity_poly.type
_entity_poly.pdbx_seq_one_letter_code
_entity_poly.pdbx_strand_id
1 'polypeptide(L)'
;MQKLLSLPPNLVSAFYELVNVDRTEWFCTSDPVGMKLGSGGGTTWLLREWYRNQQTEHSTEKRILLHAGGQSRRLPGYAPSGKILTPIPVFRWARGQKLGQNLLSLQVPLYEKIMERAPEKLRTLIASGDVYIRAEKPLQDIPDADVVCYGLWVDPVLATHHGVFVSDRKQPEALDFMLQKPSLQELENLSKTHLFLMDIGIWLLSDRAVELLMKRSQKDASYSDLKYYDLYSDFGLSLGNHPCIIDDELNKLSVAILPLPGGEFYHYGTSRELLSSTVTLQNKVYDQRRIMHRKVKPNPAIFVQNAEIGVILSSNNDNLWIENSFVGASWKIGSRQIITGVPRNDWTLVLPDGVCVDIVPLAEKRWAVRPYGFDDVSKGDVRDEKTLFLGMPFIDWLAKRGLTPDDVTGRKDDLQAAGIFPVVDDIEQMGKVLRWMTSEPELAEGKKIWLNSQRLSADEISAKADLRQLYAQRESFRKGNWELLAHNYEKSVFYQLDLADVAGNFHNLEIDKPEVLPADAPQMQRIHNRMLRAQIDKLNGKDFQNDEREAFGLLREGLLSDLYEKKSRPHLNVYSDQIVWGRSPVRIDVAGGWTDTPPYSLFAGGNVVNLAIELNGQPPLQVYVKPCKEYRIVLRSIDMGAMEVVNTFGELQDYCKIGSPFSIPKAALTLAGFGPAFSEVVYPSLEKQLQAFGTGIEITLLSAIPAGSGLGTSSILASTVLGSLSDFCGLMWDKNEICRRTLALEQLLTTGGGWQDQYGGVLQGIKLLQTETGFVQNPLIHWLPEHLFTHPDYRDCHLLYYTGITRTAKGILAEIVRSMFLNSSVHLAILEDMKAHALDMAEAIQRNDFETYGALIGKTWMQNKALDCGTNPPAVEEIINKIKDYTLGYKLPGAGGGGYLYMVAKDPQAALRIREILTQDVPNPRARFVEMALSGTGFQVSRS
;
A
#
# COMPACT_ATOMS: atom_id res chain seq x y z
N MET A 1 -8.96 -17.35 -3.95
CA MET A 1 -10.11 -16.42 -3.87
C MET A 1 -10.29 -15.79 -5.23
N GLN A 2 -11.48 -15.92 -5.83
CA GLN A 2 -11.76 -15.40 -7.18
C GLN A 2 -12.48 -14.05 -7.15
N LYS A 3 -12.29 -13.25 -8.19
CA LYS A 3 -12.94 -11.96 -8.41
C LYS A 3 -13.92 -12.07 -9.59
N LEU A 4 -15.19 -11.76 -9.35
CA LEU A 4 -16.29 -11.86 -10.30
C LEU A 4 -16.74 -10.45 -10.69
N LEU A 5 -16.78 -10.13 -11.99
CA LEU A 5 -17.15 -8.80 -12.49
C LEU A 5 -18.36 -8.88 -13.42
N SER A 6 -19.35 -8.03 -13.18
CA SER A 6 -20.34 -7.67 -14.21
C SER A 6 -19.82 -6.46 -14.99
N LEU A 7 -19.59 -6.62 -16.29
CA LEU A 7 -19.00 -5.61 -17.17
C LEU A 7 -19.88 -5.34 -18.40
N PRO A 8 -19.69 -4.21 -19.10
CA PRO A 8 -20.30 -4.00 -20.42
C PRO A 8 -19.93 -5.13 -21.41
N PRO A 9 -20.84 -5.55 -22.33
CA PRO A 9 -20.61 -6.70 -23.20
C PRO A 9 -19.33 -6.64 -24.05
N ASN A 10 -19.00 -5.47 -24.60
CA ASN A 10 -17.78 -5.25 -25.37
C ASN A 10 -16.51 -5.45 -24.51
N LEU A 11 -16.55 -5.04 -23.25
CA LEU A 11 -15.42 -5.11 -22.32
C LEU A 11 -15.15 -6.54 -21.84
N VAL A 12 -16.16 -7.39 -21.66
CA VAL A 12 -15.99 -8.78 -21.18
C VAL A 12 -14.91 -9.53 -21.97
N SER A 13 -14.95 -9.41 -23.30
CA SER A 13 -14.01 -10.10 -24.20
C SER A 13 -12.59 -9.52 -24.16
N ALA A 14 -12.45 -8.22 -23.90
CA ALA A 14 -11.19 -7.49 -23.95
C ALA A 14 -10.53 -7.34 -22.57
N PHE A 15 -11.28 -7.51 -21.48
CA PHE A 15 -10.84 -7.22 -20.11
C PHE A 15 -9.52 -7.91 -19.74
N TYR A 16 -9.42 -9.22 -19.99
CA TYR A 16 -8.23 -10.00 -19.64
C TYR A 16 -6.97 -9.51 -20.35
N GLU A 17 -7.10 -9.11 -21.62
CA GLU A 17 -6.01 -8.56 -22.43
C GLU A 17 -5.63 -7.16 -21.96
N LEU A 18 -6.63 -6.29 -21.75
CA LEU A 18 -6.42 -4.87 -21.42
C LEU A 18 -5.90 -4.64 -19.99
N VAL A 19 -6.30 -5.47 -19.04
CA VAL A 19 -5.90 -5.35 -17.63
C VAL A 19 -4.75 -6.30 -17.30
N ASN A 20 -4.40 -7.21 -18.22
CA ASN A 20 -3.35 -8.22 -18.06
C ASN A 20 -3.54 -9.07 -16.80
N VAL A 21 -4.70 -9.73 -16.69
CA VAL A 21 -5.10 -10.54 -15.53
C VAL A 21 -5.42 -11.99 -15.91
N ASP A 22 -5.17 -12.90 -14.97
CA ASP A 22 -5.37 -14.34 -15.16
C ASP A 22 -6.85 -14.74 -15.06
N ARG A 23 -7.30 -15.61 -15.97
CA ARG A 23 -8.67 -16.15 -16.01
C ARG A 23 -9.00 -17.10 -14.85
N THR A 24 -8.00 -17.61 -14.14
CA THR A 24 -8.16 -18.44 -12.94
C THR A 24 -8.49 -17.61 -11.70
N GLU A 25 -8.07 -16.33 -11.68
CA GLU A 25 -8.38 -15.40 -10.59
C GLU A 25 -9.59 -14.54 -10.88
N TRP A 26 -9.85 -14.23 -12.15
CA TRP A 26 -10.89 -13.32 -12.59
C TRP A 26 -11.91 -14.01 -13.49
N PHE A 27 -13.18 -13.77 -13.20
CA PHE A 27 -14.29 -14.14 -14.08
C PHE A 27 -15.14 -12.93 -14.39
N CYS A 28 -15.46 -12.73 -15.67
CA CYS A 28 -16.22 -11.58 -16.14
C CYS A 28 -17.38 -12.06 -17.01
N THR A 29 -18.56 -11.47 -16.81
CA THR A 29 -19.70 -11.60 -17.73
C THR A 29 -20.41 -10.27 -17.87
N SER A 30 -21.38 -10.21 -18.78
CA SER A 30 -22.29 -9.08 -18.91
C SER A 30 -23.71 -9.52 -18.64
N ASP A 31 -24.54 -8.61 -18.14
CA ASP A 31 -25.98 -8.84 -18.04
C ASP A 31 -26.56 -9.18 -19.45
N PRO A 32 -27.62 -10.00 -19.54
CA PRO A 32 -28.23 -10.36 -20.81
C PRO A 32 -28.73 -9.13 -21.58
N VAL A 33 -28.41 -9.07 -22.87
CA VAL A 33 -28.79 -7.95 -23.73
C VAL A 33 -30.31 -7.77 -23.74
N GLY A 34 -30.78 -6.55 -23.47
CA GLY A 34 -32.21 -6.21 -23.48
C GLY A 34 -32.98 -6.55 -22.20
N MET A 35 -32.34 -7.18 -21.20
CA MET A 35 -32.96 -7.45 -19.90
C MET A 35 -32.44 -6.48 -18.83
N LYS A 36 -33.34 -5.97 -17.97
CA LYS A 36 -32.96 -5.28 -16.74
C LYS A 36 -33.14 -6.25 -15.58
N LEU A 37 -32.03 -6.67 -14.97
CA LEU A 37 -32.04 -7.67 -13.89
C LEU A 37 -32.10 -7.06 -12.48
N GLY A 38 -31.70 -5.79 -12.31
CA GLY A 38 -31.47 -5.22 -10.97
C GLY A 38 -30.18 -5.76 -10.35
N SER A 39 -29.72 -5.16 -9.26
CA SER A 39 -28.44 -5.55 -8.64
C SER A 39 -28.46 -6.97 -8.03
N GLY A 40 -29.59 -7.42 -7.49
CA GLY A 40 -29.77 -8.79 -6.98
C GLY A 40 -29.87 -9.82 -8.10
N GLY A 41 -30.65 -9.53 -9.15
CA GLY A 41 -30.74 -10.36 -10.35
C GLY A 41 -29.42 -10.45 -11.11
N GLY A 42 -28.68 -9.34 -11.22
CA GLY A 42 -27.33 -9.31 -11.81
C GLY A 42 -26.33 -10.14 -11.00
N THR A 43 -26.42 -10.12 -9.67
CA THR A 43 -25.61 -10.99 -8.79
C THR A 43 -25.89 -12.46 -9.08
N THR A 44 -27.18 -12.82 -9.17
CA THR A 44 -27.63 -14.18 -9.48
C THR A 44 -27.15 -14.63 -10.86
N TRP A 45 -27.22 -13.75 -11.86
CA TRP A 45 -26.74 -14.03 -13.21
C TRP A 45 -25.23 -14.30 -13.23
N LEU A 46 -24.44 -13.41 -12.62
CA LEU A 46 -22.98 -13.53 -12.58
C LEU A 46 -22.54 -14.82 -11.87
N LEU A 47 -23.17 -15.18 -10.76
CA LEU A 47 -22.90 -16.44 -10.06
C LEU A 47 -23.26 -17.66 -10.91
N ARG A 48 -24.42 -17.66 -11.59
CA ARG A 48 -24.83 -18.77 -12.46
C ARG A 48 -23.88 -18.99 -13.63
N GLU A 49 -23.48 -17.93 -14.31
CA GLU A 49 -22.55 -18.03 -15.43
C GLU A 49 -21.18 -18.51 -14.96
N TRP A 50 -20.75 -18.10 -13.77
CA TRP A 50 -19.54 -18.60 -13.13
C TRP A 50 -19.62 -20.09 -12.79
N TYR A 51 -20.70 -20.54 -12.16
CA TYR A 51 -20.96 -21.95 -11.88
C TYR A 51 -20.96 -22.82 -13.14
N ARG A 52 -21.63 -22.34 -14.21
CA ARG A 52 -21.61 -22.98 -15.53
C ARG A 52 -20.20 -23.09 -16.11
N ASN A 53 -19.40 -22.03 -15.97
CA ASN A 53 -18.02 -22.02 -16.47
C ASN A 53 -17.13 -23.02 -15.71
N GLN A 54 -17.34 -23.16 -14.40
CA GLN A 54 -16.62 -24.13 -13.56
C GLN A 54 -17.17 -25.57 -13.63
N GLN A 55 -18.31 -25.78 -14.30
CA GLN A 55 -19.02 -27.06 -14.31
C GLN A 55 -19.35 -27.58 -12.90
N THR A 56 -19.70 -26.67 -11.98
CA THR A 56 -20.10 -27.00 -10.60
C THR A 56 -21.35 -26.21 -10.22
N GLU A 57 -22.19 -26.76 -9.35
CA GLU A 57 -23.37 -26.06 -8.80
C GLU A 57 -23.05 -25.34 -7.48
N HIS A 58 -21.97 -25.72 -6.80
CA HIS A 58 -21.53 -25.12 -5.54
C HIS A 58 -20.01 -24.99 -5.48
N SER A 59 -19.52 -24.00 -4.74
CA SER A 59 -18.08 -23.82 -4.50
C SER A 59 -17.84 -23.28 -3.10
N THR A 60 -16.89 -23.90 -2.42
CA THR A 60 -16.42 -23.53 -1.08
C THR A 60 -15.39 -22.39 -1.11
N GLU A 61 -15.02 -21.90 -2.29
CA GLU A 61 -14.07 -20.80 -2.41
C GLU A 61 -14.69 -19.45 -2.07
N LYS A 62 -13.93 -18.64 -1.33
CA LYS A 62 -14.22 -17.21 -1.12
C LYS A 62 -14.15 -16.45 -2.46
N ARG A 63 -15.08 -15.52 -2.64
CA ARG A 63 -15.24 -14.72 -3.87
C ARG A 63 -15.65 -13.28 -3.60
N ILE A 64 -15.16 -12.37 -4.44
CA ILE A 64 -15.50 -10.93 -4.44
C ILE A 64 -16.25 -10.62 -5.72
N LEU A 65 -17.42 -10.00 -5.63
CA LEU A 65 -18.33 -9.75 -6.74
C LEU A 65 -18.56 -8.25 -6.89
N LEU A 66 -18.16 -7.68 -8.04
CA LEU A 66 -18.26 -6.24 -8.32
C LEU A 66 -19.22 -5.96 -9.48
N HIS A 67 -20.19 -5.09 -9.21
CA HIS A 67 -21.17 -4.65 -10.21
C HIS A 67 -20.66 -3.42 -10.97
N ALA A 68 -20.31 -3.59 -12.24
CA ALA A 68 -19.83 -2.49 -13.10
C ALA A 68 -20.51 -2.42 -14.49
N GLY A 69 -21.51 -3.26 -14.78
CA GLY A 69 -22.14 -3.43 -16.09
C GLY A 69 -23.26 -2.44 -16.47
N GLY A 70 -23.42 -1.32 -15.75
CA GLY A 70 -24.51 -0.37 -15.99
C GLY A 70 -24.34 0.50 -17.25
N GLN A 71 -25.46 0.97 -17.83
CA GLN A 71 -25.51 1.85 -19.03
C GLN A 71 -24.76 3.20 -18.89
N SER A 72 -24.35 3.58 -17.67
CA SER A 72 -23.50 4.74 -17.40
C SER A 72 -23.99 6.08 -18.00
N ARG A 73 -25.31 6.31 -17.96
CA ARG A 73 -26.01 7.49 -18.52
C ARG A 73 -25.58 8.86 -17.96
N ARG A 74 -24.88 8.88 -16.82
CA ARG A 74 -24.45 10.10 -16.11
C ARG A 74 -22.93 10.33 -16.15
N LEU A 75 -22.19 9.39 -16.73
CA LEU A 75 -20.76 9.52 -17.00
C LEU A 75 -20.48 8.93 -18.40
N PRO A 76 -20.96 9.59 -19.48
CA PRO A 76 -20.87 9.02 -20.83
C PRO A 76 -19.45 8.68 -21.25
N GLY A 77 -18.46 9.55 -21.00
CA GLY A 77 -17.07 9.37 -21.46
C GLY A 77 -16.40 8.06 -21.02
N TYR A 78 -16.85 7.44 -19.93
CA TYR A 78 -16.33 6.15 -19.45
C TYR A 78 -17.33 5.00 -19.57
N ALA A 79 -18.48 5.22 -20.22
CA ALA A 79 -19.46 4.16 -20.48
C ALA A 79 -18.88 3.00 -21.32
N PRO A 80 -18.12 3.24 -22.43
CA PRO A 80 -17.61 2.14 -23.25
C PRO A 80 -16.54 1.29 -22.57
N SER A 81 -15.67 1.91 -21.76
CA SER A 81 -14.59 1.24 -21.03
C SER A 81 -15.01 0.72 -19.65
N GLY A 82 -16.23 1.03 -19.20
CA GLY A 82 -16.75 0.71 -17.89
C GLY A 82 -16.21 1.63 -16.80
N LYS A 83 -17.09 2.13 -15.90
CA LYS A 83 -16.69 3.05 -14.82
C LYS A 83 -15.58 2.50 -13.93
N ILE A 84 -15.55 1.19 -13.73
CA ILE A 84 -14.58 0.50 -12.88
C ILE A 84 -13.15 0.60 -13.44
N LEU A 85 -12.99 0.86 -14.74
CA LEU A 85 -11.69 1.07 -15.41
C LEU A 85 -11.39 2.56 -15.67
N THR A 86 -12.15 3.47 -15.05
CA THR A 86 -11.84 4.91 -15.10
C THR A 86 -10.45 5.14 -14.52
N PRO A 87 -9.52 5.77 -15.26
CA PRO A 87 -8.20 6.12 -14.75
C PRO A 87 -8.32 7.06 -13.55
N ILE A 88 -7.56 6.81 -12.49
CA ILE A 88 -7.54 7.67 -11.31
C ILE A 88 -6.13 8.26 -11.15
N PRO A 89 -5.98 9.59 -11.03
CA PRO A 89 -4.67 10.18 -10.86
C PRO A 89 -4.04 9.76 -9.54
N VAL A 90 -2.71 9.62 -9.55
CA VAL A 90 -1.93 9.31 -8.35
C VAL A 90 -2.14 10.37 -7.27
N PHE A 91 -2.31 9.93 -6.03
CA PHE A 91 -2.54 10.82 -4.89
C PHE A 91 -1.22 11.47 -4.48
N ARG A 92 -1.22 12.81 -4.32
CA ARG A 92 0.00 13.59 -4.01
C ARG A 92 0.68 13.23 -2.69
N TRP A 93 -0.06 12.57 -1.80
CA TRP A 93 0.38 12.18 -0.46
C TRP A 93 0.65 10.66 -0.35
N ALA A 94 0.32 9.88 -1.38
CA ALA A 94 0.54 8.43 -1.39
C ALA A 94 1.86 8.09 -2.07
N ARG A 95 2.49 6.99 -1.64
CA ARG A 95 3.71 6.44 -2.23
C ARG A 95 3.43 5.04 -2.77
N GLY A 96 4.16 4.64 -3.81
CA GLY A 96 4.01 3.33 -4.42
C GLY A 96 2.72 3.18 -5.24
N GLN A 97 2.09 4.27 -5.67
CA GLN A 97 0.97 4.20 -6.60
C GLN A 97 1.46 4.11 -8.05
N LYS A 98 0.66 3.45 -8.88
CA LYS A 98 0.96 3.26 -10.30
C LYS A 98 0.36 4.39 -11.13
N LEU A 99 1.07 4.89 -12.13
CA LEU A 99 0.54 5.94 -13.03
C LEU A 99 -0.68 5.47 -13.83
N GLY A 100 -0.71 4.18 -14.16
CA GLY A 100 -1.81 3.52 -14.90
C GLY A 100 -2.97 3.05 -14.02
N GLN A 101 -3.02 3.41 -12.73
CA GLN A 101 -4.05 2.94 -11.82
C GLN A 101 -5.46 3.38 -12.26
N ASN A 102 -6.44 2.55 -11.94
CA ASN A 102 -7.86 2.78 -12.20
C ASN A 102 -8.69 2.48 -10.93
N LEU A 103 -9.99 2.76 -11.00
CA LEU A 103 -10.90 2.57 -9.87
C LEU A 103 -10.86 1.13 -9.32
N LEU A 104 -10.88 0.12 -10.19
CA LEU A 104 -10.78 -1.31 -9.82
C LEU A 104 -9.53 -1.57 -8.97
N SER A 105 -8.36 -1.14 -9.44
CA SER A 105 -7.07 -1.38 -8.79
C SER A 105 -6.96 -0.73 -7.40
N LEU A 106 -7.75 0.32 -7.15
CA LEU A 106 -7.81 0.99 -5.85
C LEU A 106 -8.81 0.32 -4.90
N GLN A 107 -9.89 -0.28 -5.42
CA GLN A 107 -10.94 -0.91 -4.63
C GLN A 107 -10.54 -2.30 -4.12
N VAL A 108 -9.99 -3.14 -4.99
CA VAL A 108 -9.73 -4.57 -4.73
C VAL A 108 -8.94 -4.82 -3.45
N PRO A 109 -7.85 -4.08 -3.14
CA PRO A 109 -7.05 -4.35 -1.94
C PRO A 109 -7.85 -4.30 -0.63
N LEU A 110 -8.82 -3.38 -0.51
CA LEU A 110 -9.68 -3.31 0.68
C LEU A 110 -10.60 -4.52 0.78
N TYR A 111 -11.19 -4.94 -0.34
CA TYR A 111 -12.10 -6.08 -0.39
C TYR A 111 -11.39 -7.40 -0.09
N GLU A 112 -10.14 -7.55 -0.55
CA GLU A 112 -9.30 -8.70 -0.20
C GLU A 112 -9.02 -8.74 1.31
N LYS A 113 -8.62 -7.60 1.91
CA LYS A 113 -8.41 -7.50 3.36
C LYS A 113 -9.68 -7.81 4.18
N ILE A 114 -10.85 -7.41 3.71
CA ILE A 114 -12.14 -7.76 4.34
C ILE A 114 -12.38 -9.28 4.22
N MET A 115 -12.20 -9.87 3.04
CA MET A 115 -12.44 -11.29 2.82
C MET A 115 -11.46 -12.21 3.54
N GLU A 116 -10.21 -11.80 3.72
CA GLU A 116 -9.23 -12.52 4.52
C GLU A 116 -9.66 -12.65 5.98
N ARG A 117 -10.33 -11.62 6.52
CA ARG A 117 -10.86 -11.60 7.90
C ARG A 117 -12.25 -12.22 8.04
N ALA A 118 -12.95 -12.46 6.94
CA ALA A 118 -14.31 -13.00 6.99
C ALA A 118 -14.31 -14.44 7.55
N PRO A 119 -15.27 -14.81 8.43
CA PRO A 119 -15.50 -16.20 8.85
C PRO A 119 -15.66 -17.17 7.66
N GLU A 120 -15.36 -18.46 7.87
CA GLU A 120 -15.45 -19.47 6.79
C GLU A 120 -16.83 -19.59 6.14
N LYS A 121 -17.89 -19.26 6.90
CA LYS A 121 -19.27 -19.28 6.39
C LYS A 121 -19.60 -18.12 5.45
N LEU A 122 -18.89 -16.99 5.58
CA LEU A 122 -19.07 -15.79 4.75
C LEU A 122 -18.15 -15.87 3.54
N ARG A 123 -18.67 -16.41 2.44
CA ARG A 123 -17.87 -16.72 1.25
C ARG A 123 -18.03 -15.73 0.12
N THR A 124 -19.08 -14.90 0.13
CA THR A 124 -19.40 -14.00 -0.99
C THR A 124 -19.42 -12.56 -0.53
N LEU A 125 -18.50 -11.73 -1.04
CA LEU A 125 -18.56 -10.27 -0.90
C LEU A 125 -19.21 -9.67 -2.14
N ILE A 126 -20.23 -8.83 -1.97
CA ILE A 126 -20.84 -8.05 -3.05
C ILE A 126 -20.47 -6.58 -2.82
N ALA A 127 -19.96 -5.91 -3.86
CA ALA A 127 -19.72 -4.47 -3.81
C ALA A 127 -20.03 -3.71 -5.11
N SER A 128 -20.23 -2.40 -4.99
CA SER A 128 -20.42 -1.52 -6.15
C SER A 128 -19.10 -1.23 -6.86
N GLY A 129 -19.11 -1.25 -8.19
CA GLY A 129 -17.96 -0.91 -9.04
C GLY A 129 -17.72 0.59 -9.22
N ASP A 130 -18.63 1.47 -8.79
CA ASP A 130 -18.51 2.92 -8.98
C ASP A 130 -18.29 3.73 -7.69
N VAL A 131 -17.87 3.06 -6.61
CA VAL A 131 -17.56 3.69 -5.32
C VAL A 131 -16.16 3.31 -4.86
N TYR A 132 -15.32 4.29 -4.54
CA TYR A 132 -14.07 4.03 -3.85
C TYR A 132 -14.24 4.21 -2.34
N ILE A 133 -13.84 3.19 -1.58
CA ILE A 133 -13.94 3.17 -0.12
C ILE A 133 -12.54 3.05 0.46
N ARG A 134 -12.27 3.81 1.52
CA ARG A 134 -11.01 3.73 2.27
C ARG A 134 -11.29 3.49 3.74
N ALA A 135 -10.42 2.74 4.40
CA ALA A 135 -10.40 2.62 5.85
C ALA A 135 -9.12 3.29 6.37
N GLU A 136 -9.26 4.28 7.25
CA GLU A 136 -8.10 4.93 7.89
C GLU A 136 -7.59 4.18 9.12
N LYS A 137 -8.43 3.31 9.67
CA LYS A 137 -8.14 2.53 10.87
C LYS A 137 -8.13 1.03 10.53
N PRO A 138 -7.49 0.21 11.36
CA PRO A 138 -7.55 -1.24 11.23
C PRO A 138 -9.00 -1.72 11.15
N LEU A 139 -9.25 -2.71 10.28
CA LEU A 139 -10.56 -3.34 10.18
C LEU A 139 -10.92 -4.00 11.53
N GLN A 140 -12.21 -4.09 11.82
CA GLN A 140 -12.73 -4.82 12.98
C GLN A 140 -12.90 -6.31 12.65
N ASP A 141 -13.08 -7.12 13.68
CA ASP A 141 -13.49 -8.51 13.50
C ASP A 141 -14.90 -8.58 12.92
N ILE A 142 -15.12 -9.54 12.03
CA ILE A 142 -16.37 -9.70 11.31
C ILE A 142 -17.26 -10.67 12.10
N PRO A 143 -18.46 -10.25 12.53
CA PRO A 143 -19.34 -11.07 13.33
C PRO A 143 -19.86 -12.28 12.55
N ASP A 144 -20.18 -13.34 13.28
CA ASP A 144 -20.67 -14.58 12.72
C ASP A 144 -22.19 -14.48 12.38
N ALA A 145 -22.55 -13.84 11.26
CA ALA A 145 -23.94 -13.70 10.78
C ALA A 145 -24.15 -14.25 9.36
N ASP A 146 -25.40 -14.50 8.94
CA ASP A 146 -25.72 -14.94 7.57
C ASP A 146 -25.47 -13.82 6.54
N VAL A 147 -25.68 -12.57 6.94
CA VAL A 147 -25.39 -11.35 6.18
C VAL A 147 -24.67 -10.35 7.07
N VAL A 148 -23.55 -9.79 6.61
CA VAL A 148 -22.86 -8.67 7.28
C VAL A 148 -22.80 -7.49 6.32
N CYS A 149 -23.41 -6.38 6.72
CA CYS A 149 -23.43 -5.14 5.95
C CYS A 149 -22.44 -4.14 6.53
N TYR A 150 -21.58 -3.57 5.70
CA TYR A 150 -20.73 -2.46 6.13
C TYR A 150 -21.46 -1.13 5.97
N GLY A 151 -21.28 -0.24 6.94
CA GLY A 151 -21.83 1.11 6.88
C GLY A 151 -20.89 2.19 7.38
N LEU A 152 -21.27 3.45 7.16
CA LEU A 152 -20.55 4.62 7.65
C LEU A 152 -21.43 5.51 8.52
N TRP A 153 -20.83 6.04 9.57
CA TRP A 153 -21.39 7.15 10.33
C TRP A 153 -21.23 8.43 9.51
N VAL A 154 -22.35 8.97 9.04
CA VAL A 154 -22.38 10.20 8.23
C VAL A 154 -23.47 11.15 8.74
N ASP A 155 -23.40 12.40 8.27
CA ASP A 155 -24.46 13.37 8.50
C ASP A 155 -25.80 12.88 7.91
N PRO A 156 -26.94 13.03 8.61
CA PRO A 156 -28.24 12.61 8.12
C PRO A 156 -28.63 13.16 6.75
N VAL A 157 -28.14 14.36 6.36
CA VAL A 157 -28.37 14.94 5.04
C VAL A 157 -27.78 14.06 3.95
N LEU A 158 -26.55 13.58 4.14
CA LEU A 158 -25.90 12.67 3.20
C LEU A 158 -26.66 11.35 3.09
N ALA A 159 -27.14 10.83 4.23
CA ALA A 159 -27.88 9.57 4.30
C ALA A 159 -29.17 9.57 3.46
N THR A 160 -29.81 10.73 3.24
CA THR A 160 -31.05 10.84 2.43
C THR A 160 -30.88 10.42 0.97
N HIS A 161 -29.66 10.37 0.46
CA HIS A 161 -29.37 9.98 -0.92
C HIS A 161 -29.02 8.50 -1.08
N HIS A 162 -28.86 7.77 0.02
CA HIS A 162 -28.33 6.41 0.07
C HIS A 162 -29.27 5.45 0.82
N GLY A 163 -28.92 4.15 0.83
CA GLY A 163 -29.52 3.20 1.76
C GLY A 163 -29.06 3.47 3.18
N VAL A 164 -29.92 3.25 4.17
CA VAL A 164 -29.62 3.47 5.58
C VAL A 164 -30.00 2.22 6.36
N PHE A 165 -29.01 1.63 7.04
CA PHE A 165 -29.22 0.59 8.02
C PHE A 165 -29.63 1.21 9.35
N VAL A 166 -30.69 0.68 9.94
CA VAL A 166 -31.26 1.14 11.21
C VAL A 166 -31.09 0.03 12.25
N SER A 167 -30.50 0.36 13.40
CA SER A 167 -30.34 -0.57 14.52
C SER A 167 -30.88 0.01 15.82
N ASP A 168 -31.42 -0.83 16.69
CA ASP A 168 -31.85 -0.42 18.05
C ASP A 168 -30.60 -0.05 18.86
N ARG A 169 -30.67 1.05 19.63
CA ARG A 169 -29.58 1.48 20.52
C ARG A 169 -29.14 0.42 21.53
N LYS A 170 -30.01 -0.54 21.88
CA LYS A 170 -29.72 -1.68 22.77
C LYS A 170 -28.95 -2.80 22.07
N GLN A 171 -29.06 -2.89 20.74
CA GLN A 171 -28.41 -3.90 19.91
C GLN A 171 -27.84 -3.25 18.65
N PRO A 172 -26.81 -2.38 18.79
CA PRO A 172 -26.33 -1.55 17.69
C PRO A 172 -25.71 -2.33 16.54
N GLU A 173 -25.26 -3.56 16.79
CA GLU A 173 -24.61 -4.46 15.82
C GLU A 173 -25.59 -5.31 15.01
N ALA A 174 -26.86 -5.40 15.43
CA ALA A 174 -27.89 -6.17 14.72
C ALA A 174 -28.73 -5.23 13.86
N LEU A 175 -29.03 -5.63 12.63
CA LEU A 175 -29.95 -4.88 11.77
C LEU A 175 -31.38 -5.01 12.31
N ASP A 176 -32.01 -3.88 12.60
CA ASP A 176 -33.43 -3.85 12.90
C ASP A 176 -34.23 -3.82 11.59
N PHE A 177 -33.96 -2.82 10.75
CA PHE A 177 -34.50 -2.72 9.40
C PHE A 177 -33.66 -1.78 8.52
N MET A 178 -33.89 -1.81 7.21
CA MET A 178 -33.25 -0.92 6.24
C MET A 178 -34.26 0.07 5.68
N LEU A 179 -33.79 1.29 5.37
CA LEU A 179 -34.54 2.32 4.64
C LEU A 179 -33.81 2.67 3.34
N GLN A 180 -34.55 2.97 2.27
CA GLN A 180 -33.97 3.40 1.00
C GLN A 180 -34.28 4.88 0.76
N LYS A 181 -33.25 5.72 0.74
CA LYS A 181 -33.35 7.18 0.53
C LYS A 181 -34.39 7.85 1.43
N PRO A 182 -34.29 7.67 2.76
CA PRO A 182 -35.25 8.23 3.69
C PRO A 182 -35.19 9.76 3.69
N SER A 183 -36.30 10.39 4.03
CA SER A 183 -36.37 11.82 4.31
C SER A 183 -35.71 12.15 5.66
N LEU A 184 -35.28 13.42 5.80
CA LEU A 184 -34.74 13.91 7.08
C LEU A 184 -35.73 13.75 8.24
N GLN A 185 -37.02 13.92 7.97
CA GLN A 185 -38.06 13.81 8.99
C GLN A 185 -38.25 12.38 9.48
N GLU A 186 -38.13 11.38 8.60
CA GLU A 186 -38.17 9.96 8.97
C GLU A 186 -36.98 9.60 9.86
N LEU A 187 -35.77 10.05 9.50
CA LEU A 187 -34.56 9.83 10.31
C LEU A 187 -34.66 10.52 11.67
N GLU A 188 -35.19 11.75 11.72
CA GLU A 188 -35.37 12.49 12.97
C GLU A 188 -36.32 11.76 13.93
N ASN A 189 -37.44 11.24 13.42
CA ASN A 189 -38.41 10.50 14.22
C ASN A 189 -37.82 9.23 14.87
N LEU A 190 -36.91 8.56 14.17
CA LEU A 190 -36.27 7.32 14.63
C LEU A 190 -35.05 7.57 15.53
N SER A 191 -34.46 8.77 15.49
CA SER A 191 -33.17 9.10 16.13
C SER A 191 -33.12 8.89 17.66
N LYS A 192 -34.28 8.94 18.33
CA LYS A 192 -34.40 8.75 19.78
C LYS A 192 -34.16 7.31 20.20
N THR A 193 -34.59 6.35 19.38
CA THR A 193 -34.59 4.93 19.70
C THR A 193 -33.54 4.15 18.91
N HIS A 194 -33.18 4.62 17.72
CA HIS A 194 -32.29 3.92 16.80
C HIS A 194 -31.01 4.68 16.50
N LEU A 195 -30.06 3.95 15.92
CA LEU A 195 -28.85 4.45 15.29
C LEU A 195 -28.94 4.20 13.78
N PHE A 196 -28.24 5.05 13.01
CA PHE A 196 -28.26 4.99 11.55
C PHE A 196 -26.84 4.86 10.99
N LEU A 197 -26.66 3.90 10.10
CA LEU A 197 -25.44 3.73 9.32
C LEU A 197 -25.78 3.83 7.84
N MET A 198 -25.09 4.71 7.12
CA MET A 198 -25.24 4.78 5.67
C MET A 198 -24.61 3.54 5.03
N ASP A 199 -25.36 2.88 4.16
CA ASP A 199 -24.86 1.76 3.36
C ASP A 199 -23.79 2.24 2.38
N ILE A 200 -22.64 1.59 2.41
CA ILE A 200 -21.54 1.85 1.48
C ILE A 200 -21.50 0.85 0.32
N GLY A 201 -22.43 -0.10 0.29
CA GLY A 201 -22.50 -1.13 -0.73
C GLY A 201 -21.36 -2.13 -0.64
N ILE A 202 -20.98 -2.56 0.58
CA ILE A 202 -20.14 -3.75 0.81
C ILE A 202 -20.92 -4.72 1.71
N TRP A 203 -21.29 -5.87 1.15
CA TRP A 203 -22.14 -6.87 1.82
C TRP A 203 -21.46 -8.23 1.77
N LEU A 204 -21.29 -8.88 2.92
CA LEU A 204 -20.82 -10.26 3.03
C LEU A 204 -22.02 -11.19 3.21
N LEU A 205 -22.11 -12.22 2.38
CA LEU A 205 -23.20 -13.18 2.40
C LEU A 205 -22.67 -14.59 2.62
N SER A 206 -23.38 -15.32 3.47
CA SER A 206 -23.29 -16.77 3.59
C SER A 206 -23.86 -17.48 2.36
N ASP A 207 -23.51 -18.76 2.18
CA ASP A 207 -24.06 -19.57 1.09
C ASP A 207 -25.59 -19.66 1.16
N ARG A 208 -26.16 -19.75 2.38
CA ARG A 208 -27.61 -19.72 2.62
C ARG A 208 -28.26 -18.41 2.14
N ALA A 209 -27.65 -17.27 2.45
CA ALA A 209 -28.15 -15.96 2.01
C ALA A 209 -28.07 -15.82 0.48
N VAL A 210 -27.00 -16.32 -0.14
CA VAL A 210 -26.85 -16.34 -1.60
C VAL A 210 -27.93 -17.21 -2.26
N GLU A 211 -28.20 -18.41 -1.74
CA GLU A 211 -29.25 -19.29 -2.28
C GLU A 211 -30.63 -18.63 -2.25
N LEU A 212 -30.98 -17.95 -1.16
CA LEU A 212 -32.25 -17.23 -1.07
C LEU A 212 -32.30 -16.03 -2.02
N LEU A 213 -31.21 -15.26 -2.14
CA LEU A 213 -31.09 -14.18 -3.13
C LEU A 213 -31.31 -14.71 -4.56
N MET A 214 -30.67 -15.83 -4.88
CA MET A 214 -30.80 -16.49 -6.18
C MET A 214 -32.21 -17.03 -6.42
N LYS A 215 -32.86 -17.61 -5.40
CA LYS A 215 -34.24 -18.11 -5.46
C LYS A 215 -35.22 -16.96 -5.74
N ARG A 216 -35.07 -15.83 -5.05
CA ARG A 216 -35.96 -14.67 -5.20
C ARG A 216 -35.74 -13.89 -6.49
N SER A 217 -34.59 -14.03 -7.13
CA SER A 217 -34.31 -13.40 -8.43
C SER A 217 -34.91 -14.16 -9.63
N GLN A 218 -35.56 -15.31 -9.41
CA GLN A 218 -36.10 -16.17 -10.48
C GLN A 218 -37.58 -15.90 -10.77
N LYS A 219 -38.01 -16.18 -12.02
CA LYS A 219 -39.42 -16.16 -12.42
C LYS A 219 -40.16 -17.46 -12.12
N ASP A 220 -39.53 -18.61 -12.42
CA ASP A 220 -40.13 -19.94 -12.31
C ASP A 220 -39.16 -20.96 -11.66
N ALA A 221 -39.72 -22.06 -11.14
CA ALA A 221 -38.97 -23.16 -10.50
C ALA A 221 -38.06 -23.95 -11.47
N SER A 222 -38.16 -23.70 -12.78
CA SER A 222 -37.32 -24.33 -13.82
C SER A 222 -35.92 -23.71 -13.95
N TYR A 223 -35.57 -22.73 -13.11
CA TYR A 223 -34.29 -22.01 -13.13
C TYR A 223 -33.95 -21.30 -14.46
N SER A 224 -34.87 -21.22 -15.43
CA SER A 224 -34.56 -20.79 -16.80
C SER A 224 -34.59 -19.27 -17.02
N ASP A 225 -35.42 -18.52 -16.29
CA ASP A 225 -35.61 -17.06 -16.49
C ASP A 225 -35.47 -16.25 -15.18
N LEU A 226 -34.78 -15.10 -15.26
CA LEU A 226 -34.62 -14.14 -14.17
C LEU A 226 -35.65 -13.00 -14.25
N LYS A 227 -36.12 -12.51 -13.10
CA LYS A 227 -36.90 -11.27 -12.99
C LYS A 227 -36.03 -10.12 -12.50
N TYR A 228 -36.53 -8.89 -12.65
CA TYR A 228 -35.93 -7.73 -12.01
C TYR A 228 -36.01 -7.92 -10.49
N TYR A 229 -34.86 -7.90 -9.82
CA TYR A 229 -34.75 -7.99 -8.38
C TYR A 229 -33.54 -7.16 -7.93
N ASP A 230 -33.78 -6.14 -7.11
CA ASP A 230 -32.74 -5.24 -6.63
C ASP A 230 -32.26 -5.63 -5.24
N LEU A 231 -30.93 -5.62 -5.05
CA LEU A 231 -30.29 -5.98 -3.79
C LEU A 231 -30.68 -5.01 -2.67
N TYR A 232 -30.86 -3.73 -2.97
CA TYR A 232 -31.11 -2.71 -1.96
C TYR A 232 -32.61 -2.51 -1.71
N SER A 233 -33.43 -2.38 -2.76
CA SER A 233 -34.86 -2.11 -2.59
C SER A 233 -35.69 -3.34 -2.27
N ASP A 234 -35.27 -4.54 -2.68
CA ASP A 234 -36.09 -5.74 -2.51
C ASP A 234 -35.47 -6.67 -1.47
N PHE A 235 -34.21 -7.08 -1.66
CA PHE A 235 -33.53 -7.97 -0.71
C PHE A 235 -33.23 -7.25 0.62
N GLY A 236 -32.59 -6.08 0.57
CA GLY A 236 -32.21 -5.32 1.76
C GLY A 236 -33.37 -4.90 2.65
N LEU A 237 -34.49 -4.47 2.06
CA LEU A 237 -35.71 -4.13 2.82
C LEU A 237 -36.41 -5.35 3.44
N SER A 238 -36.05 -6.56 3.02
CA SER A 238 -36.53 -7.84 3.59
C SER A 238 -35.63 -8.37 4.71
N LEU A 239 -34.56 -7.65 5.09
CA LEU A 239 -33.61 -8.05 6.11
C LEU A 239 -33.82 -7.29 7.43
N GLY A 240 -33.41 -7.93 8.53
CA GLY A 240 -33.46 -7.37 9.87
C GLY A 240 -34.52 -8.01 10.77
N ASN A 241 -34.56 -7.57 12.03
CA ASN A 241 -35.50 -8.08 13.04
C ASN A 241 -36.95 -7.61 12.80
N HIS A 242 -37.13 -6.38 12.30
CA HIS A 242 -38.45 -5.78 12.00
C HIS A 242 -38.48 -5.25 10.55
N PRO A 243 -38.36 -6.13 9.54
CA PRO A 243 -38.11 -5.74 8.15
C PRO A 243 -39.30 -4.98 7.53
N CYS A 244 -38.99 -4.11 6.56
CA CYS A 244 -39.99 -3.34 5.82
C CYS A 244 -40.81 -4.21 4.84
N ILE A 245 -40.21 -5.30 4.34
CA ILE A 245 -40.83 -6.29 3.47
C ILE A 245 -40.87 -7.64 4.19
N ILE A 246 -42.06 -8.23 4.27
CA ILE A 246 -42.27 -9.53 4.92
C ILE A 246 -41.93 -10.66 3.93
N ASP A 247 -40.98 -11.51 4.30
CA ASP A 247 -40.57 -12.71 3.58
C ASP A 247 -40.02 -13.76 4.58
N ASP A 248 -40.84 -14.76 4.91
CA ASP A 248 -40.58 -15.73 5.98
C ASP A 248 -39.22 -16.47 5.90
N GLU A 249 -38.63 -16.59 4.71
CA GLU A 249 -37.31 -17.24 4.55
C GLU A 249 -36.17 -16.25 4.73
N LEU A 250 -36.28 -15.05 4.15
CA LEU A 250 -35.28 -13.99 4.26
C LEU A 250 -35.24 -13.39 5.66
N ASN A 251 -36.39 -13.21 6.31
CA ASN A 251 -36.48 -12.67 7.66
C ASN A 251 -35.86 -13.61 8.72
N LYS A 252 -35.56 -14.88 8.38
CA LYS A 252 -34.84 -15.85 9.24
C LYS A 252 -33.32 -15.81 9.07
N LEU A 253 -32.79 -14.92 8.22
CA LEU A 253 -31.34 -14.72 8.10
C LEU A 253 -30.87 -13.86 9.27
N SER A 254 -29.77 -14.27 9.91
CA SER A 254 -29.12 -13.39 10.90
C SER A 254 -28.36 -12.27 10.17
N VAL A 255 -28.59 -11.02 10.56
CA VAL A 255 -28.00 -9.86 9.88
C VAL A 255 -27.29 -8.96 10.88
N ALA A 256 -26.00 -8.73 10.64
CA ALA A 256 -25.17 -7.82 11.42
C ALA A 256 -24.77 -6.60 10.59
N ILE A 257 -24.60 -5.46 11.25
CA ILE A 257 -24.09 -4.24 10.65
C ILE A 257 -22.75 -3.91 11.30
N LEU A 258 -21.74 -3.63 10.48
CA LEU A 258 -20.41 -3.29 10.94
C LEU A 258 -20.01 -1.88 10.42
N PRO A 259 -19.74 -0.91 11.30
CA PRO A 259 -19.25 0.38 10.86
C PRO A 259 -17.82 0.25 10.32
N LEU A 260 -17.49 0.91 9.21
CA LEU A 260 -16.11 0.98 8.74
C LEU A 260 -15.34 2.07 9.52
N PRO A 261 -14.36 1.73 10.37
CA PRO A 261 -13.76 2.71 11.26
C PRO A 261 -12.89 3.73 10.51
N GLY A 262 -13.18 5.02 10.70
CA GLY A 262 -12.52 6.09 9.93
C GLY A 262 -12.73 5.92 8.43
N GLY A 263 -13.86 5.33 8.02
CA GLY A 263 -14.09 5.02 6.63
C GLY A 263 -14.49 6.26 5.82
N GLU A 264 -13.97 6.33 4.60
CA GLU A 264 -14.27 7.40 3.65
C GLU A 264 -14.99 6.80 2.43
N PHE A 265 -15.98 7.54 1.91
CA PHE A 265 -16.80 7.14 0.79
C PHE A 265 -16.69 8.16 -0.34
N TYR A 266 -16.27 7.68 -1.52
CA TYR A 266 -16.08 8.50 -2.71
C TYR A 266 -16.86 7.90 -3.88
N HIS A 267 -17.90 8.60 -4.32
CA HIS A 267 -18.72 8.15 -5.44
C HIS A 267 -18.08 8.59 -6.78
N TYR A 268 -18.17 7.75 -7.80
CA TYR A 268 -17.67 8.00 -9.17
C TYR A 268 -18.77 7.77 -10.23
N GLY A 269 -20.03 7.90 -9.81
CA GLY A 269 -21.18 7.55 -10.63
C GLY A 269 -21.57 8.58 -11.69
N THR A 270 -21.14 9.83 -11.56
CA THR A 270 -21.46 10.98 -12.43
C THR A 270 -20.21 11.80 -12.80
N SER A 271 -20.31 12.63 -13.85
CA SER A 271 -19.25 13.59 -14.24
C SER A 271 -18.81 14.50 -13.09
N ARG A 272 -19.76 15.01 -12.32
CA ARG A 272 -19.50 15.89 -11.17
C ARG A 272 -18.74 15.16 -10.07
N GLU A 273 -19.20 13.97 -9.72
CA GLU A 273 -18.61 13.15 -8.67
C GLU A 273 -17.19 12.69 -9.00
N LEU A 274 -16.90 12.37 -10.28
CA LEU A 274 -15.55 12.04 -10.74
C LEU A 274 -14.53 13.11 -10.33
N LEU A 275 -14.88 14.39 -10.51
CA LEU A 275 -14.03 15.51 -10.14
C LEU A 275 -14.07 15.79 -8.64
N SER A 276 -15.26 15.93 -8.03
CA SER A 276 -15.37 16.32 -6.62
C SER A 276 -14.76 15.28 -5.67
N SER A 277 -14.96 13.99 -5.95
CA SER A 277 -14.34 12.89 -5.18
C SER A 277 -12.83 12.91 -5.31
N THR A 278 -12.31 13.08 -6.54
CA THR A 278 -10.87 13.14 -6.78
C THR A 278 -10.23 14.38 -6.13
N VAL A 279 -10.88 15.55 -6.16
CA VAL A 279 -10.40 16.76 -5.48
C VAL A 279 -10.32 16.55 -3.97
N THR A 280 -11.38 16.01 -3.39
CA THR A 280 -11.45 15.72 -1.94
C THR A 280 -10.33 14.77 -1.54
N LEU A 281 -10.14 13.70 -2.30
CA LEU A 281 -9.11 12.70 -2.07
C LEU A 281 -7.68 13.26 -2.20
N GLN A 282 -7.45 14.15 -3.16
CA GLN A 282 -6.15 14.80 -3.37
C GLN A 282 -5.79 15.82 -2.29
N ASN A 283 -6.79 16.46 -1.69
CA ASN A 283 -6.62 17.49 -0.67
C ASN A 283 -6.65 16.95 0.77
N LYS A 284 -6.68 15.61 0.95
CA LYS A 284 -6.74 14.98 2.27
C LYS A 284 -5.60 15.40 3.22
N VAL A 285 -4.38 15.46 2.69
CA VAL A 285 -3.20 15.85 3.47
C VAL A 285 -2.81 17.26 3.07
N TYR A 286 -3.08 18.23 3.94
CA TYR A 286 -2.66 19.63 3.76
C TYR A 286 -1.22 19.89 4.23
N ASP A 287 -0.61 18.96 4.98
CA ASP A 287 0.76 19.13 5.47
C ASP A 287 1.76 19.08 4.29
N GLN A 288 2.23 20.26 3.89
CA GLN A 288 3.21 20.41 2.81
C GLN A 288 4.52 19.66 3.09
N ARG A 289 4.87 19.38 4.36
CA ARG A 289 6.07 18.60 4.71
C ARG A 289 5.96 17.14 4.28
N ARG A 290 4.72 16.62 4.18
CA ARG A 290 4.44 15.25 3.72
C ARG A 290 4.34 15.13 2.20
N ILE A 291 4.20 16.25 1.49
CA ILE A 291 4.09 16.31 0.04
C ILE A 291 5.47 16.63 -0.54
N MET A 292 6.06 15.72 -1.34
CA MET A 292 7.42 15.94 -1.86
C MET A 292 7.51 17.01 -2.97
N HIS A 293 6.38 17.50 -3.50
CA HIS A 293 6.34 18.51 -4.56
C HIS A 293 5.87 19.86 -4.04
N ARG A 294 6.63 20.91 -4.35
CA ARG A 294 6.51 22.24 -3.72
C ARG A 294 5.68 23.27 -4.51
N LYS A 295 4.85 22.87 -5.48
CA LYS A 295 4.07 23.84 -6.28
C LYS A 295 2.56 23.63 -6.24
N VAL A 296 1.84 24.74 -6.03
CA VAL A 296 0.38 24.86 -6.06
C VAL A 296 -0.09 24.76 -7.52
N LYS A 297 -1.04 23.85 -7.80
CA LYS A 297 -1.76 23.86 -9.10
C LYS A 297 -2.55 25.16 -9.25
N PRO A 298 -2.77 25.67 -10.49
CA PRO A 298 -3.62 26.84 -10.71
C PRO A 298 -5.03 26.67 -10.12
N ASN A 299 -5.56 25.44 -10.20
CA ASN A 299 -6.77 25.00 -9.52
C ASN A 299 -6.64 23.50 -9.16
N PRO A 300 -6.98 23.07 -7.93
CA PRO A 300 -6.93 21.66 -7.53
C PRO A 300 -7.86 20.74 -8.33
N ALA A 301 -8.93 21.27 -8.94
CA ALA A 301 -9.92 20.56 -9.74
C ALA A 301 -9.54 20.34 -11.22
N ILE A 302 -8.26 20.56 -11.56
CA ILE A 302 -7.72 20.29 -12.89
C ILE A 302 -6.94 18.96 -12.87
N PHE A 303 -7.40 18.02 -13.68
CA PHE A 303 -6.80 16.70 -13.88
C PHE A 303 -6.42 16.49 -15.34
N VAL A 304 -5.17 16.09 -15.53
CA VAL A 304 -4.57 15.82 -16.84
C VAL A 304 -3.83 14.50 -16.72
N GLN A 305 -4.22 13.50 -17.51
CA GLN A 305 -3.62 12.17 -17.45
C GLN A 305 -3.62 11.49 -18.83
N ASN A 306 -2.52 10.83 -19.21
CA ASN A 306 -2.38 10.19 -20.53
C ASN A 306 -2.77 11.19 -21.66
N ALA A 307 -2.25 12.41 -21.60
CA ALA A 307 -2.70 13.50 -22.48
C ALA A 307 -1.56 14.44 -22.85
N GLU A 308 -1.69 15.06 -24.02
CA GLU A 308 -0.82 16.11 -24.55
C GLU A 308 -1.61 17.42 -24.60
N ILE A 309 -1.08 18.47 -23.97
CA ILE A 309 -1.76 19.77 -23.87
C ILE A 309 -0.85 20.88 -24.37
N GLY A 310 -1.31 21.58 -25.41
CA GLY A 310 -0.69 22.79 -25.96
C GLY A 310 -1.26 24.10 -25.39
N VAL A 311 -2.34 24.05 -24.60
CA VAL A 311 -2.94 25.23 -23.95
C VAL A 311 -2.37 25.49 -22.55
N ILE A 312 -2.32 26.75 -22.15
CA ILE A 312 -1.96 27.15 -20.77
C ILE A 312 -3.23 27.16 -19.93
N LEU A 313 -3.31 26.27 -18.93
CA LEU A 313 -4.43 26.19 -18.00
C LEU A 313 -4.30 27.24 -16.89
N SER A 314 -5.40 27.92 -16.59
CA SER A 314 -5.47 28.99 -15.58
C SER A 314 -6.46 28.65 -14.46
N SER A 315 -6.56 29.50 -13.44
CA SER A 315 -7.57 29.36 -12.37
C SER A 315 -9.02 29.41 -12.89
N ASN A 316 -9.24 30.01 -14.07
CA ASN A 316 -10.57 30.12 -14.69
C ASN A 316 -11.06 28.78 -15.27
N ASN A 317 -10.16 27.82 -15.49
CA ASN A 317 -10.49 26.48 -15.99
C ASN A 317 -10.89 25.56 -14.83
N ASP A 318 -12.00 25.88 -14.16
CA ASP A 318 -12.47 25.11 -13.02
C ASP A 318 -13.14 23.79 -13.45
N ASN A 319 -13.01 22.76 -12.61
CA ASN A 319 -13.56 21.42 -12.81
C ASN A 319 -13.26 20.83 -14.21
N LEU A 320 -11.98 20.58 -14.48
CA LEU A 320 -11.50 20.10 -15.78
C LEU A 320 -10.86 18.71 -15.67
N TRP A 321 -11.32 17.78 -16.49
CA TRP A 321 -10.77 16.43 -16.61
C TRP A 321 -10.36 16.15 -18.05
N ILE A 322 -9.06 16.14 -18.33
CA ILE A 322 -8.50 15.81 -19.64
C ILE A 322 -7.78 14.48 -19.53
N GLU A 323 -8.25 13.49 -20.27
CA GLU A 323 -7.68 12.14 -20.25
C GLU A 323 -7.64 11.51 -21.64
N ASN A 324 -6.61 10.72 -21.95
CA ASN A 324 -6.48 10.01 -23.24
C ASN A 324 -6.74 10.93 -24.45
N SER A 325 -6.20 12.15 -24.41
CA SER A 325 -6.59 13.21 -25.33
C SER A 325 -5.41 14.09 -25.74
N PHE A 326 -5.46 14.55 -26.99
CA PHE A 326 -4.65 15.64 -27.47
C PHE A 326 -5.48 16.94 -27.51
N VAL A 327 -4.96 17.98 -26.87
CA VAL A 327 -5.57 19.30 -26.82
C VAL A 327 -4.58 20.31 -27.39
N GLY A 328 -4.82 20.73 -28.65
CA GLY A 328 -3.91 21.61 -29.38
C GLY A 328 -3.86 23.05 -28.85
N ALA A 329 -2.79 23.77 -29.15
CA ALA A 329 -2.59 25.16 -28.69
C ALA A 329 -3.67 26.16 -29.18
N SER A 330 -4.35 25.85 -30.28
CA SER A 330 -5.41 26.67 -30.87
C SER A 330 -6.80 26.46 -30.21
N TRP A 331 -6.89 25.64 -29.16
CA TRP A 331 -8.14 25.41 -28.44
C TRP A 331 -8.42 26.51 -27.41
N LYS A 332 -9.69 26.85 -27.22
CA LYS A 332 -10.20 27.63 -26.08
C LYS A 332 -11.11 26.76 -25.24
N ILE A 333 -10.73 26.54 -23.98
CA ILE A 333 -11.36 25.60 -23.05
C ILE A 333 -12.04 26.38 -21.94
N GLY A 334 -13.28 26.00 -21.64
CA GLY A 334 -14.11 26.59 -20.59
C GLY A 334 -13.91 25.93 -19.22
N SER A 335 -14.98 25.89 -18.44
CA SER A 335 -15.10 25.24 -17.13
C SER A 335 -16.11 24.09 -17.14
N ARG A 336 -16.01 23.15 -16.17
CA ARG A 336 -16.89 21.98 -16.02
C ARG A 336 -16.88 21.08 -17.25
N GLN A 337 -15.73 20.49 -17.57
CA GLN A 337 -15.53 19.73 -18.80
C GLN A 337 -14.79 18.42 -18.55
N ILE A 338 -15.23 17.38 -19.27
CA ILE A 338 -14.51 16.11 -19.41
C ILE A 338 -14.16 15.98 -20.89
N ILE A 339 -12.88 15.83 -21.20
CA ILE A 339 -12.35 15.67 -22.56
C ILE A 339 -11.63 14.32 -22.59
N THR A 340 -12.17 13.37 -23.35
CA THR A 340 -11.58 12.02 -23.50
C THR A 340 -11.57 11.52 -24.94
N GLY A 341 -10.57 10.71 -25.27
CA GLY A 341 -10.44 10.00 -26.54
C GLY A 341 -9.99 10.85 -27.73
N VAL A 342 -9.70 12.13 -27.55
CA VAL A 342 -9.37 13.04 -28.67
C VAL A 342 -8.01 12.67 -29.30
N PRO A 343 -7.96 12.26 -30.59
CA PRO A 343 -6.70 11.93 -31.26
C PRO A 343 -5.86 13.19 -31.55
N ARG A 344 -4.56 13.03 -31.85
CA ARG A 344 -3.70 14.15 -32.28
C ARG A 344 -4.31 14.88 -33.49
N ASN A 345 -4.38 16.20 -33.42
CA ASN A 345 -5.09 17.03 -34.39
C ASN A 345 -4.54 18.46 -34.45
N ASP A 346 -4.92 19.20 -35.48
CA ASP A 346 -4.62 20.64 -35.64
C ASP A 346 -5.89 21.50 -35.61
N TRP A 347 -6.87 21.14 -34.78
CA TRP A 347 -8.17 21.83 -34.74
C TRP A 347 -8.07 23.21 -34.09
N THR A 348 -8.86 24.15 -34.62
CA THR A 348 -9.21 25.40 -33.94
C THR A 348 -10.63 25.24 -33.38
N LEU A 349 -10.75 25.10 -32.07
CA LEU A 349 -12.01 24.76 -31.40
C LEU A 349 -12.22 25.67 -30.17
N VAL A 350 -13.44 26.18 -30.02
CA VAL A 350 -13.91 26.81 -28.78
C VAL A 350 -14.90 25.88 -28.13
N LEU A 351 -14.60 25.41 -26.92
CA LEU A 351 -15.45 24.51 -26.15
C LEU A 351 -16.12 25.29 -24.99
N PRO A 352 -17.44 25.54 -25.04
CA PRO A 352 -18.15 26.31 -24.03
C PRO A 352 -18.22 25.62 -22.66
N ASP A 353 -18.48 26.40 -21.61
CA ASP A 353 -18.68 25.89 -20.25
C ASP A 353 -19.75 24.81 -20.17
N GLY A 354 -19.49 23.74 -19.41
CA GLY A 354 -20.42 22.63 -19.22
C GLY A 354 -20.52 21.66 -20.41
N VAL A 355 -19.75 21.85 -21.49
CA VAL A 355 -19.71 20.94 -22.64
C VAL A 355 -18.51 20.00 -22.55
N CYS A 356 -18.80 18.70 -22.57
CA CYS A 356 -17.81 17.63 -22.55
C CYS A 356 -17.63 17.04 -23.95
N VAL A 357 -16.45 16.45 -24.19
CA VAL A 357 -16.09 15.79 -25.45
C VAL A 357 -15.65 14.37 -25.16
N ASP A 358 -16.23 13.43 -25.88
CA ASP A 358 -15.81 12.04 -25.90
C ASP A 358 -15.74 11.55 -27.35
N ILE A 359 -14.55 11.12 -27.76
CA ILE A 359 -14.28 10.56 -29.07
C ILE A 359 -14.01 9.07 -28.92
N VAL A 360 -14.90 8.24 -29.44
CA VAL A 360 -14.82 6.79 -29.25
C VAL A 360 -14.36 6.11 -30.54
N PRO A 361 -13.19 5.44 -30.55
CA PRO A 361 -12.76 4.67 -31.69
C PRO A 361 -13.67 3.46 -31.92
N LEU A 362 -13.92 3.16 -33.19
CA LEU A 362 -14.69 2.04 -33.69
C LEU A 362 -13.80 1.17 -34.60
N ALA A 363 -14.32 0.03 -35.03
CA ALA A 363 -13.66 -0.80 -36.03
C ALA A 363 -13.36 -0.02 -37.32
N GLU A 364 -12.33 -0.47 -38.05
CA GLU A 364 -11.94 0.07 -39.36
C GLU A 364 -11.49 1.54 -39.32
N LYS A 365 -10.86 1.98 -38.21
CA LYS A 365 -10.37 3.36 -38.02
C LYS A 365 -11.47 4.43 -38.21
N ARG A 366 -12.65 4.14 -37.67
CA ARG A 366 -13.76 5.11 -37.59
C ARG A 366 -13.89 5.62 -36.16
N TRP A 367 -14.53 6.76 -35.99
CA TRP A 367 -14.76 7.39 -34.69
C TRP A 367 -16.20 7.85 -34.54
N ALA A 368 -16.80 7.59 -33.38
CA ALA A 368 -18.03 8.24 -32.98
C ALA A 368 -17.71 9.56 -32.27
N VAL A 369 -18.33 10.65 -32.72
CA VAL A 369 -18.16 11.98 -32.12
C VAL A 369 -19.29 12.23 -31.12
N ARG A 370 -18.98 12.19 -29.82
CA ARG A 370 -19.97 12.31 -28.75
C ARG A 370 -19.69 13.52 -27.84
N PRO A 371 -20.24 14.70 -28.15
CA PRO A 371 -20.36 15.76 -27.16
C PRO A 371 -21.53 15.48 -26.22
N TYR A 372 -21.42 15.89 -24.95
CA TYR A 372 -22.49 15.78 -23.95
C TYR A 372 -22.37 16.88 -22.90
N GLY A 373 -23.46 17.20 -22.19
CA GLY A 373 -23.43 18.17 -21.10
C GLY A 373 -22.89 17.56 -19.82
N PHE A 374 -22.12 18.34 -19.07
CA PHE A 374 -21.47 17.92 -17.83
C PHE A 374 -22.45 17.39 -16.77
N ASP A 375 -23.59 18.07 -16.62
CA ASP A 375 -24.64 17.73 -15.66
C ASP A 375 -25.85 17.03 -16.30
N ASP A 376 -25.79 16.75 -17.62
CA ASP A 376 -26.93 16.18 -18.34
C ASP A 376 -27.11 14.70 -17.99
N VAL A 377 -28.37 14.31 -17.79
CA VAL A 377 -28.76 12.90 -17.70
C VAL A 377 -29.28 12.51 -19.08
N SER A 378 -28.61 11.60 -19.78
CA SER A 378 -29.07 11.05 -21.06
C SER A 378 -30.30 10.16 -20.84
N LYS A 379 -31.44 10.78 -20.55
CA LYS A 379 -32.72 10.12 -20.27
C LYS A 379 -33.87 11.04 -20.65
N GLY A 380 -34.87 10.46 -21.32
CA GLY A 380 -36.14 11.13 -21.63
C GLY A 380 -36.44 11.15 -23.13
N ASP A 381 -37.71 11.39 -23.47
CA ASP A 381 -38.15 11.49 -24.86
C ASP A 381 -37.49 12.71 -25.51
N VAL A 382 -36.97 12.55 -26.72
CA VAL A 382 -36.29 13.62 -27.48
C VAL A 382 -37.20 14.81 -27.82
N ARG A 383 -38.52 14.66 -27.65
CA ARG A 383 -39.54 15.68 -27.89
C ARG A 383 -39.94 16.42 -26.61
N ASP A 384 -39.52 15.95 -25.43
CA ASP A 384 -39.83 16.57 -24.14
C ASP A 384 -38.85 17.73 -23.87
N GLU A 385 -39.39 18.89 -23.48
CA GLU A 385 -38.61 20.08 -23.11
C GLU A 385 -37.69 19.84 -21.90
N LYS A 386 -37.99 18.83 -21.06
CA LYS A 386 -37.17 18.44 -19.92
C LYS A 386 -35.93 17.63 -20.31
N THR A 387 -35.87 17.09 -21.52
CA THR A 387 -34.75 16.29 -21.99
C THR A 387 -33.61 17.22 -22.42
N LEU A 388 -32.55 17.27 -21.61
CA LEU A 388 -31.41 18.17 -21.82
C LEU A 388 -30.32 17.52 -22.69
N PHE A 389 -29.70 18.34 -23.54
CA PHE A 389 -28.49 18.02 -24.29
C PHE A 389 -27.60 19.26 -24.42
N LEU A 390 -26.37 19.17 -23.94
CA LEU A 390 -25.42 20.26 -23.79
C LEU A 390 -25.98 21.39 -22.90
N GLY A 391 -26.71 21.04 -21.84
CA GLY A 391 -27.28 21.98 -20.87
C GLY A 391 -28.47 22.81 -21.37
N MET A 392 -29.07 22.45 -22.51
CA MET A 392 -30.30 23.06 -23.03
C MET A 392 -31.31 22.00 -23.47
N PRO A 393 -32.61 22.31 -23.58
CA PRO A 393 -33.59 21.38 -24.13
C PRO A 393 -33.15 20.85 -25.50
N PHE A 394 -33.24 19.53 -25.71
CA PHE A 394 -32.76 18.91 -26.95
C PHE A 394 -33.52 19.42 -28.18
N ILE A 395 -34.80 19.76 -28.04
CA ILE A 395 -35.60 20.37 -29.10
C ILE A 395 -35.06 21.75 -29.51
N ASP A 396 -34.60 22.56 -28.55
CA ASP A 396 -33.97 23.86 -28.82
C ASP A 396 -32.60 23.69 -29.49
N TRP A 397 -31.86 22.66 -29.09
CA TRP A 397 -30.57 22.32 -29.71
C TRP A 397 -30.74 21.96 -31.21
N LEU A 398 -31.80 21.21 -31.55
CA LEU A 398 -32.18 20.90 -32.93
C LEU A 398 -32.63 22.14 -33.69
N ALA A 399 -33.52 22.95 -33.10
CA ALA A 399 -34.08 24.15 -33.72
C ALA A 399 -32.98 25.16 -34.07
N LYS A 400 -32.02 25.40 -33.17
CA LYS A 400 -30.84 26.26 -33.41
C LYS A 400 -29.96 25.81 -34.58
N ARG A 401 -30.10 24.55 -35.00
CA ARG A 401 -29.35 23.96 -36.12
C ARG A 401 -30.22 23.75 -37.37
N GLY A 402 -31.46 24.24 -37.35
CA GLY A 402 -32.44 24.05 -38.40
C GLY A 402 -32.72 22.58 -38.66
N LEU A 403 -32.91 21.81 -37.58
CA LEU A 403 -33.28 20.39 -37.57
C LEU A 403 -34.58 20.20 -36.78
N THR A 404 -35.20 19.05 -36.98
CA THR A 404 -36.43 18.62 -36.32
C THR A 404 -36.21 17.26 -35.65
N PRO A 405 -37.10 16.82 -34.75
CA PRO A 405 -37.04 15.46 -34.19
C PRO A 405 -37.11 14.35 -35.25
N ASP A 406 -37.53 14.64 -36.48
CA ASP A 406 -37.57 13.67 -37.58
C ASP A 406 -36.19 13.37 -38.17
N ASP A 407 -35.23 14.27 -38.02
CA ASP A 407 -33.84 14.09 -38.48
C ASP A 407 -33.03 13.12 -37.58
N VAL A 408 -33.54 12.84 -36.38
CA VAL A 408 -32.96 11.90 -35.40
C VAL A 408 -33.25 10.46 -35.83
N THR A 409 -32.21 9.62 -35.87
CA THR A 409 -32.34 8.19 -36.22
C THR A 409 -32.56 7.34 -34.97
N GLY A 410 -32.99 6.09 -35.14
CA GLY A 410 -33.17 5.16 -34.03
C GLY A 410 -34.39 5.47 -33.15
N ARG A 411 -34.31 5.11 -31.87
CA ARG A 411 -35.40 5.29 -30.90
C ARG A 411 -35.47 6.73 -30.41
N LYS A 412 -36.70 7.23 -30.21
CA LYS A 412 -36.97 8.64 -29.85
C LYS A 412 -37.56 8.79 -28.43
N ASP A 413 -37.97 7.68 -27.83
CA ASP A 413 -38.50 7.60 -26.46
C ASP A 413 -37.45 7.79 -25.36
N ASP A 414 -36.15 7.67 -25.71
CA ASP A 414 -35.03 7.85 -24.78
C ASP A 414 -33.81 8.42 -25.51
N LEU A 415 -33.31 9.58 -25.08
CA LEU A 415 -32.14 10.24 -25.67
C LEU A 415 -30.90 9.32 -25.73
N GLN A 416 -30.75 8.43 -24.75
CA GLN A 416 -29.67 7.43 -24.71
C GLN A 416 -29.70 6.48 -25.92
N ALA A 417 -30.90 6.17 -26.43
CA ALA A 417 -31.14 5.25 -27.54
C ALA A 417 -31.34 5.99 -28.88
N ALA A 418 -31.27 7.32 -28.88
CA ALA A 418 -31.41 8.15 -30.07
C ALA A 418 -30.08 8.25 -30.84
N GLY A 419 -30.15 8.01 -32.15
CA GLY A 419 -29.01 8.07 -33.06
C GLY A 419 -28.67 9.51 -33.44
N ILE A 420 -27.83 10.15 -32.63
CA ILE A 420 -27.45 11.57 -32.79
C ILE A 420 -25.94 11.78 -32.95
N PHE A 421 -25.13 10.75 -32.73
CA PHE A 421 -23.67 10.86 -32.73
C PHE A 421 -23.10 10.39 -34.07
N PRO A 422 -22.51 11.29 -34.88
CA PRO A 422 -22.02 10.94 -36.21
C PRO A 422 -20.77 10.07 -36.12
N VAL A 423 -20.66 9.13 -37.05
CA VAL A 423 -19.47 8.33 -37.30
C VAL A 423 -18.68 8.95 -38.45
N VAL A 424 -17.39 9.17 -38.23
CA VAL A 424 -16.46 9.75 -39.20
C VAL A 424 -15.21 8.88 -39.32
N ASP A 425 -14.52 8.95 -40.44
CA ASP A 425 -13.27 8.25 -40.75
C ASP A 425 -12.09 9.20 -41.01
N ASP A 426 -12.31 10.51 -40.83
CA ASP A 426 -11.33 11.55 -41.06
C ASP A 426 -11.24 12.53 -39.87
N ILE A 427 -10.01 12.88 -39.48
CA ILE A 427 -9.71 13.74 -38.33
C ILE A 427 -10.17 15.18 -38.57
N GLU A 428 -10.09 15.68 -39.81
CA GLU A 428 -10.54 17.05 -40.12
C GLU A 428 -12.07 17.15 -40.08
N GLN A 429 -12.77 16.17 -40.66
CA GLN A 429 -14.23 16.06 -40.58
C GLN A 429 -14.71 15.97 -39.13
N MET A 430 -14.00 15.22 -38.29
CA MET A 430 -14.27 15.11 -36.85
C MET A 430 -14.28 16.48 -36.16
N GLY A 431 -13.25 17.30 -36.40
CA GLY A 431 -13.16 18.65 -35.83
C GLY A 431 -14.29 19.57 -36.32
N LYS A 432 -14.63 19.51 -37.61
CA LYS A 432 -15.72 20.31 -38.21
C LYS A 432 -17.09 19.94 -37.65
N VAL A 433 -17.41 18.65 -37.56
CA VAL A 433 -18.69 18.22 -37.02
C VAL A 433 -18.79 18.48 -35.52
N LEU A 434 -17.70 18.32 -34.77
CA LEU A 434 -17.65 18.64 -33.34
C LEU A 434 -17.94 20.13 -33.10
N ARG A 435 -17.26 21.04 -33.81
CA ARG A 435 -17.51 22.49 -33.75
C ARG A 435 -18.98 22.81 -33.99
N TRP A 436 -19.57 22.21 -35.01
CA TRP A 436 -20.98 22.41 -35.33
C TRP A 436 -21.92 21.89 -34.23
N MET A 437 -21.64 20.73 -33.66
CA MET A 437 -22.44 20.16 -32.57
C MET A 437 -22.34 20.95 -31.26
N THR A 438 -21.23 21.66 -31.03
CA THR A 438 -20.99 22.35 -29.75
C THR A 438 -21.15 23.87 -29.82
N SER A 439 -20.37 24.57 -30.64
CA SER A 439 -20.16 26.03 -30.54
C SER A 439 -20.53 26.83 -31.78
N GLU A 440 -20.62 26.20 -32.96
CA GLU A 440 -20.84 26.88 -34.24
C GLU A 440 -22.07 26.29 -34.98
N PRO A 441 -23.30 26.54 -34.50
CA PRO A 441 -24.51 25.94 -35.07
C PRO A 441 -24.75 26.29 -36.55
N GLU A 442 -24.19 27.41 -37.03
CA GLU A 442 -24.29 27.89 -38.40
C GLU A 442 -23.25 27.27 -39.37
N LEU A 443 -22.33 26.43 -38.87
CA LEU A 443 -21.26 25.84 -39.68
C LEU A 443 -21.80 24.83 -40.70
N ALA A 444 -21.96 25.28 -41.95
CA ALA A 444 -22.57 24.48 -43.04
C ALA A 444 -21.83 23.16 -43.33
N GLU A 445 -20.50 23.14 -43.28
CA GLU A 445 -19.71 21.93 -43.49
C GLU A 445 -19.99 20.88 -42.40
N GLY A 446 -20.02 21.29 -41.14
CA GLY A 446 -20.32 20.40 -40.02
C GLY A 446 -21.75 19.84 -40.08
N LYS A 447 -22.74 20.66 -40.45
CA LYS A 447 -24.12 20.20 -40.69
C LYS A 447 -24.19 19.15 -41.78
N LYS A 448 -23.47 19.37 -42.90
CA LYS A 448 -23.42 18.42 -44.02
C LYS A 448 -22.82 17.08 -43.61
N ILE A 449 -21.73 17.09 -42.83
CA ILE A 449 -21.11 15.88 -42.30
C ILE A 449 -22.11 15.14 -41.41
N TRP A 450 -22.74 15.83 -40.45
CA TRP A 450 -23.68 15.19 -39.51
C TRP A 450 -24.88 14.51 -40.21
N LEU A 451 -25.46 15.15 -41.22
CA LEU A 451 -26.60 14.62 -41.96
C LEU A 451 -26.23 13.39 -42.82
N ASN A 452 -25.04 13.42 -43.44
CA ASN A 452 -24.59 12.38 -44.37
C ASN A 452 -23.91 11.20 -43.69
N SER A 453 -23.38 11.38 -42.48
CA SER A 453 -22.75 10.31 -41.70
C SER A 453 -23.78 9.34 -41.12
N GLN A 454 -23.38 8.08 -40.96
CA GLN A 454 -24.09 7.16 -40.07
C GLN A 454 -24.11 7.76 -38.66
N ARG A 455 -25.26 7.74 -38.00
CA ARG A 455 -25.42 8.22 -36.62
C ARG A 455 -25.73 7.06 -35.69
N LEU A 456 -24.97 6.97 -34.59
CA LEU A 456 -25.14 5.97 -33.54
C LEU A 456 -25.78 6.60 -32.31
N SER A 457 -26.46 5.76 -31.53
CA SER A 457 -26.90 6.09 -30.18
C SER A 457 -25.80 5.86 -29.14
N ALA A 458 -25.97 6.40 -27.91
CA ALA A 458 -25.00 6.19 -26.83
C ALA A 458 -24.90 4.71 -26.41
N ASP A 459 -26.02 3.97 -26.48
CA ASP A 459 -26.04 2.52 -26.25
C ASP A 459 -25.23 1.78 -27.33
N GLU A 460 -25.41 2.15 -28.60
CA GLU A 460 -24.66 1.55 -29.71
C GLU A 460 -23.17 1.88 -29.67
N ILE A 461 -22.78 3.11 -29.29
CA ILE A 461 -21.37 3.47 -29.10
C ILE A 461 -20.73 2.55 -28.08
N SER A 462 -21.40 2.35 -26.93
CA SER A 462 -20.87 1.49 -25.86
C SER A 462 -20.73 0.04 -26.33
N ALA A 463 -21.67 -0.47 -27.13
CA ALA A 463 -21.60 -1.83 -27.66
C ALA A 463 -20.57 -2.03 -28.78
N LYS A 464 -20.31 -1.00 -29.61
CA LYS A 464 -19.47 -1.08 -30.82
C LYS A 464 -18.06 -0.51 -30.64
N ALA A 465 -17.74 0.07 -29.48
CA ALA A 465 -16.44 0.69 -29.22
C ALA A 465 -15.28 -0.31 -29.33
N ASP A 466 -14.22 0.11 -30.03
CA ASP A 466 -12.95 -0.62 -30.10
C ASP A 466 -12.06 -0.22 -28.92
N LEU A 467 -12.16 -0.99 -27.84
CA LEU A 467 -11.41 -0.74 -26.62
C LEU A 467 -9.89 -0.94 -26.79
N ARG A 468 -9.46 -1.78 -27.74
CA ARG A 468 -8.02 -2.00 -28.00
C ARG A 468 -7.40 -0.74 -28.58
N GLN A 469 -8.06 -0.11 -29.55
CA GLN A 469 -7.61 1.19 -30.09
C GLN A 469 -7.64 2.30 -29.02
N LEU A 470 -8.68 2.33 -28.18
CA LEU A 470 -8.79 3.30 -27.09
C LEU A 470 -7.61 3.19 -26.12
N TYR A 471 -7.25 1.97 -25.71
CA TYR A 471 -6.13 1.72 -24.80
C TYR A 471 -4.77 1.94 -25.47
N ALA A 472 -4.61 1.57 -26.75
CA ALA A 472 -3.39 1.84 -27.51
C ALA A 472 -3.11 3.35 -27.61
N GLN A 473 -4.15 4.18 -27.82
CA GLN A 473 -4.01 5.64 -27.78
C GLN A 473 -3.57 6.10 -26.38
N ARG A 474 -4.19 5.57 -25.33
CA ARG A 474 -3.85 5.91 -23.94
C ARG A 474 -2.40 5.58 -23.60
N GLU A 475 -1.92 4.41 -24.04
CA GLU A 475 -0.53 3.98 -23.88
C GLU A 475 0.43 4.86 -24.67
N SER A 476 0.07 5.26 -25.90
CA SER A 476 0.87 6.18 -26.70
C SER A 476 1.08 7.53 -26.00
N PHE A 477 0.03 8.13 -25.45
CA PHE A 477 0.16 9.36 -24.68
C PHE A 477 0.94 9.15 -23.38
N ARG A 478 0.67 8.05 -22.67
CA ARG A 478 1.39 7.71 -21.44
C ARG A 478 2.89 7.57 -21.68
N LYS A 479 3.31 6.96 -22.80
CA LYS A 479 4.72 6.84 -23.20
C LYS A 479 5.40 8.21 -23.23
N GLY A 480 4.80 9.21 -23.87
CA GLY A 480 5.32 10.58 -23.88
C GLY A 480 5.26 11.27 -22.51
N ASN A 481 4.24 10.96 -21.69
CA ASN A 481 4.14 11.53 -20.35
C ASN A 481 5.23 11.03 -19.38
N TRP A 482 5.76 9.81 -19.54
CA TRP A 482 6.80 9.29 -18.65
C TRP A 482 8.07 10.15 -18.62
N GLU A 483 8.59 10.50 -19.79
CA GLU A 483 9.78 11.34 -19.94
C GLU A 483 9.54 12.75 -19.39
N LEU A 484 8.37 13.34 -19.70
CA LEU A 484 7.97 14.66 -19.21
C LEU A 484 7.85 14.70 -17.68
N LEU A 485 7.27 13.66 -17.07
CA LEU A 485 7.15 13.55 -15.62
C LEU A 485 8.54 13.42 -14.98
N ALA A 486 9.41 12.58 -15.53
CA ALA A 486 10.78 12.38 -15.03
C ALA A 486 11.62 13.66 -15.13
N HIS A 487 11.52 14.39 -16.25
CA HIS A 487 12.25 15.64 -16.45
C HIS A 487 11.74 16.76 -15.53
N ASN A 488 10.43 16.84 -15.30
CA ASN A 488 9.80 17.85 -14.44
C ASN A 488 9.58 17.35 -13.00
N TYR A 489 10.49 16.51 -12.48
CA TYR A 489 10.36 15.83 -11.20
C TYR A 489 10.14 16.76 -9.99
N GLU A 490 10.62 18.01 -10.04
CA GLU A 490 10.39 18.99 -8.97
C GLU A 490 8.90 19.27 -8.75
N LYS A 491 8.10 19.18 -9.83
CA LYS A 491 6.68 19.52 -9.86
C LYS A 491 5.78 18.29 -10.09
N SER A 492 6.36 17.10 -10.28
CA SER A 492 5.64 15.88 -10.65
C SER A 492 5.82 14.78 -9.63
N VAL A 493 4.80 13.96 -9.36
CA VAL A 493 4.85 12.84 -8.39
C VAL A 493 5.76 11.67 -8.80
N PHE A 494 6.61 11.82 -9.81
CA PHE A 494 7.35 10.74 -10.48
C PHE A 494 8.14 9.85 -9.51
N TYR A 495 8.97 10.42 -8.64
CA TYR A 495 9.78 9.64 -7.69
C TYR A 495 9.01 9.14 -6.45
N GLN A 496 7.68 9.37 -6.38
CA GLN A 496 6.79 8.78 -5.37
C GLN A 496 6.02 7.57 -5.91
N LEU A 497 6.03 7.36 -7.23
CA LEU A 497 5.37 6.23 -7.87
C LEU A 497 5.99 4.90 -7.42
N ASP A 498 5.30 3.81 -7.73
CA ASP A 498 5.92 2.48 -7.71
C ASP A 498 7.01 2.43 -8.79
N LEU A 499 8.26 2.66 -8.39
CA LEU A 499 9.40 2.74 -9.30
C LEU A 499 9.81 1.36 -9.83
N ALA A 500 9.39 0.27 -9.18
CA ALA A 500 9.54 -1.06 -9.75
C ALA A 500 8.61 -1.23 -10.96
N ASP A 501 7.36 -0.78 -10.85
CA ASP A 501 6.42 -0.71 -11.98
C ASP A 501 6.91 0.25 -13.07
N VAL A 502 7.42 1.43 -12.70
CA VAL A 502 8.02 2.38 -13.66
C VAL A 502 9.19 1.75 -14.40
N ALA A 503 10.12 1.06 -13.71
CA ALA A 503 11.25 0.40 -14.35
C ALA A 503 10.79 -0.66 -15.38
N GLY A 504 9.75 -1.43 -15.04
CA GLY A 504 9.14 -2.38 -15.97
C GLY A 504 8.53 -1.70 -17.19
N ASN A 505 7.82 -0.59 -17.01
CA ASN A 505 7.28 0.21 -18.12
C ASN A 505 8.39 0.79 -19.00
N PHE A 506 9.47 1.31 -18.43
CA PHE A 506 10.61 1.84 -19.20
C PHE A 506 11.29 0.76 -20.03
N HIS A 507 11.48 -0.43 -19.45
CA HIS A 507 11.99 -1.60 -20.16
C HIS A 507 11.07 -2.01 -21.32
N ASN A 508 9.78 -2.21 -21.04
CA ASN A 508 8.81 -2.70 -22.03
C ASN A 508 8.53 -1.70 -23.17
N LEU A 509 8.58 -0.40 -22.88
CA LEU A 509 8.33 0.67 -23.85
C LEU A 509 9.60 1.19 -24.53
N GLU A 510 10.75 0.61 -24.21
CA GLU A 510 12.07 1.03 -24.70
C GLU A 510 12.36 2.52 -24.46
N ILE A 511 12.03 2.99 -23.25
CA ILE A 511 12.30 4.37 -22.80
C ILE A 511 13.67 4.40 -22.12
N ASP A 512 14.48 5.40 -22.45
CA ASP A 512 15.78 5.58 -21.82
C ASP A 512 15.64 5.93 -20.32
N LYS A 513 16.60 5.45 -19.52
CA LYS A 513 16.61 5.76 -18.09
C LYS A 513 16.76 7.28 -17.85
N PRO A 514 16.09 7.86 -16.85
CA PRO A 514 16.19 9.30 -16.57
C PRO A 514 17.63 9.73 -16.26
N GLU A 515 17.97 10.98 -16.56
CA GLU A 515 19.26 11.55 -16.19
C GLU A 515 19.51 11.52 -14.67
N VAL A 516 20.78 11.58 -14.29
CA VAL A 516 21.19 11.68 -12.89
C VAL A 516 20.74 13.04 -12.35
N LEU A 517 20.03 13.04 -11.23
CA LEU A 517 19.60 14.29 -10.61
C LEU A 517 20.77 15.15 -10.10
N PRO A 518 20.67 16.48 -10.18
CA PRO A 518 21.72 17.39 -9.71
C PRO A 518 21.89 17.32 -8.18
N ALA A 519 23.01 17.83 -7.66
CA ALA A 519 23.39 17.67 -6.26
C ALA A 519 22.48 18.44 -5.28
N ASP A 520 21.85 19.52 -5.74
CA ASP A 520 20.90 20.36 -5.01
C ASP A 520 19.47 19.77 -4.96
N ALA A 521 19.19 18.72 -5.76
CA ALA A 521 17.93 18.01 -5.69
C ALA A 521 17.75 17.33 -4.31
N PRO A 522 16.51 17.20 -3.81
CA PRO A 522 16.24 16.53 -2.53
C PRO A 522 16.88 15.14 -2.46
N GLN A 523 17.61 14.88 -1.38
CA GLN A 523 18.42 13.66 -1.23
C GLN A 523 17.62 12.36 -1.45
N MET A 524 16.40 12.27 -0.92
CA MET A 524 15.53 11.12 -1.14
C MET A 524 15.17 10.92 -2.62
N GLN A 525 14.94 11.99 -3.38
CA GLN A 525 14.69 11.88 -4.82
C GLN A 525 15.93 11.40 -5.56
N ARG A 526 17.13 11.85 -5.16
CA ARG A 526 18.40 11.35 -5.71
C ARG A 526 18.59 9.85 -5.44
N ILE A 527 18.26 9.39 -4.24
CA ILE A 527 18.26 7.96 -3.87
C ILE A 527 17.32 7.17 -4.78
N HIS A 528 16.06 7.61 -4.90
CA HIS A 528 15.05 6.97 -5.76
C HIS A 528 15.47 6.96 -7.24
N ASN A 529 16.01 8.07 -7.76
CA ASN A 529 16.52 8.17 -9.13
C ASN A 529 17.64 7.16 -9.39
N ARG A 530 18.64 7.08 -8.51
CA ARG A 530 19.75 6.14 -8.65
C ARG A 530 19.27 4.69 -8.63
N MET A 531 18.38 4.33 -7.71
CA MET A 531 17.86 2.96 -7.66
C MET A 531 16.95 2.63 -8.86
N LEU A 532 16.11 3.56 -9.32
CA LEU A 532 15.30 3.38 -10.53
C LEU A 532 16.20 3.11 -11.75
N ARG A 533 17.26 3.92 -11.92
CA ARG A 533 18.23 3.74 -13.01
C ARG A 533 18.90 2.37 -12.94
N ALA A 534 19.35 1.96 -11.76
CA ALA A 534 19.92 0.62 -11.55
C ALA A 534 18.93 -0.48 -11.91
N GLN A 535 17.66 -0.35 -11.52
CA GLN A 535 16.64 -1.35 -11.84
C GLN A 535 16.33 -1.40 -13.35
N ILE A 536 16.29 -0.27 -14.04
CA ILE A 536 16.13 -0.22 -15.51
C ILE A 536 17.32 -0.89 -16.20
N ASP A 537 18.55 -0.57 -15.80
CA ASP A 537 19.74 -1.22 -16.38
C ASP A 537 19.74 -2.73 -16.13
N LYS A 538 19.35 -3.16 -14.92
CA LYS A 538 19.24 -4.58 -14.57
C LYS A 538 18.24 -5.31 -15.48
N LEU A 539 17.05 -4.73 -15.71
CA LEU A 539 16.05 -5.30 -16.62
C LEU A 539 16.55 -5.32 -18.07
N ASN A 540 17.31 -4.30 -18.49
CA ASN A 540 17.94 -4.22 -19.80
C ASN A 540 19.20 -5.09 -19.96
N GLY A 541 19.61 -5.86 -18.94
CA GLY A 541 20.82 -6.67 -18.97
C GLY A 541 22.14 -5.87 -19.00
N LYS A 542 22.12 -4.60 -18.58
CA LYS A 542 23.27 -3.70 -18.47
C LYS A 542 23.86 -3.71 -17.05
N ASP A 543 25.07 -3.19 -16.87
CA ASP A 543 25.67 -3.04 -15.54
C ASP A 543 24.90 -1.99 -14.72
N PHE A 544 24.36 -2.43 -13.59
CA PHE A 544 23.56 -1.63 -12.66
C PHE A 544 24.28 -1.32 -11.34
N GLN A 545 25.44 -1.95 -11.09
CA GLN A 545 26.08 -1.94 -9.76
C GLN A 545 26.54 -0.55 -9.35
N ASN A 546 26.88 0.31 -10.31
CA ASN A 546 27.32 1.66 -10.01
C ASN A 546 26.19 2.52 -9.45
N ASP A 547 25.06 2.62 -10.16
CA ASP A 547 23.91 3.40 -9.72
C ASP A 547 23.31 2.84 -8.41
N GLU A 548 23.34 1.50 -8.22
CA GLU A 548 22.94 0.87 -6.96
C GLU A 548 23.84 1.29 -5.78
N ARG A 549 25.17 1.19 -5.94
CA ARG A 549 26.11 1.61 -4.89
C ARG A 549 25.96 3.09 -4.54
N GLU A 550 25.73 3.94 -5.53
CA GLU A 550 25.48 5.37 -5.32
C GLU A 550 24.18 5.61 -4.52
N ALA A 551 23.11 4.86 -4.79
CA ALA A 551 21.86 4.97 -4.02
C ALA A 551 22.07 4.66 -2.53
N PHE A 552 22.77 3.55 -2.22
CA PHE A 552 23.14 3.20 -0.85
C PHE A 552 24.14 4.20 -0.24
N GLY A 553 25.05 4.76 -1.05
CA GLY A 553 25.98 5.82 -0.65
C GLY A 553 25.25 7.07 -0.18
N LEU A 554 24.27 7.54 -0.96
CA LEU A 554 23.44 8.70 -0.62
C LEU A 554 22.62 8.48 0.64
N LEU A 555 22.05 7.28 0.83
CA LEU A 555 21.32 6.97 2.07
C LEU A 555 22.24 7.10 3.29
N ARG A 556 23.44 6.51 3.20
CA ARG A 556 24.45 6.56 4.25
C ARG A 556 24.90 7.99 4.54
N GLU A 557 25.15 8.79 3.53
CA GLU A 557 25.53 10.20 3.69
C GLU A 557 24.49 10.96 4.53
N GLY A 558 23.20 10.75 4.25
CA GLY A 558 22.10 11.41 4.97
C GLY A 558 21.94 10.92 6.41
N LEU A 559 22.25 9.65 6.69
CA LEU A 559 22.23 9.11 8.05
C LEU A 559 23.44 9.56 8.89
N LEU A 560 24.54 9.95 8.24
CA LEU A 560 25.78 10.34 8.91
C LEU A 560 25.97 11.86 9.05
N SER A 561 25.17 12.68 8.36
CA SER A 561 25.32 14.16 8.32
C SER A 561 25.49 14.79 9.71
N ASP A 562 24.57 14.48 10.63
CA ASP A 562 24.55 15.06 11.97
C ASP A 562 25.76 14.68 12.83
N LEU A 563 26.40 13.54 12.53
CA LEU A 563 27.57 13.06 13.26
C LEU A 563 28.86 13.67 12.73
N TYR A 564 28.91 14.04 11.45
CA TYR A 564 30.03 14.81 10.91
C TYR A 564 30.09 16.22 11.53
N GLU A 565 28.94 16.79 11.89
CA GLU A 565 28.86 18.07 12.58
C GLU A 565 29.24 17.97 14.07
N LYS A 566 28.82 16.89 14.75
CA LYS A 566 29.07 16.67 16.18
C LYS A 566 30.31 15.79 16.43
N LYS A 567 31.48 16.38 16.22
CA LYS A 567 32.78 15.72 16.46
C LYS A 567 33.00 15.35 17.93
N SER A 568 33.81 14.32 18.17
CA SER A 568 34.09 13.77 19.49
C SER A 568 35.50 14.13 19.95
N ARG A 569 35.68 14.30 21.26
CA ARG A 569 36.97 14.57 21.89
C ARG A 569 37.21 13.58 23.04
N PRO A 570 37.95 12.49 22.81
CA PRO A 570 38.18 11.47 23.83
C PRO A 570 39.15 11.98 24.90
N HIS A 571 38.84 11.71 26.17
CA HIS A 571 39.70 11.98 27.33
C HIS A 571 39.82 10.74 28.20
N LEU A 572 41.01 10.44 28.72
CA LEU A 572 41.19 9.25 29.55
C LEU A 572 40.40 9.41 30.86
N ASN A 573 39.46 8.51 31.11
CA ASN A 573 38.55 8.58 32.26
C ASN A 573 38.76 7.41 33.25
N VAL A 574 39.85 6.66 33.10
CA VAL A 574 40.18 5.49 33.94
C VAL A 574 41.62 5.57 34.47
N TYR A 575 41.87 4.92 35.60
CA TYR A 575 43.23 4.73 36.10
C TYR A 575 43.97 3.62 35.33
N SER A 576 45.29 3.59 35.46
CA SER A 576 46.16 2.69 34.70
C SER A 576 45.97 1.19 35.03
N ASP A 577 45.38 0.89 36.18
CA ASP A 577 45.08 -0.44 36.70
C ASP A 577 43.59 -0.84 36.53
N GLN A 578 42.74 0.08 36.07
CA GLN A 578 41.32 -0.18 35.88
C GLN A 578 41.02 -0.81 34.53
N ILE A 579 40.01 -1.67 34.52
CA ILE A 579 39.42 -2.27 33.31
C ILE A 579 37.96 -1.89 33.26
N VAL A 580 37.53 -1.37 32.10
CA VAL A 580 36.11 -1.15 31.80
C VAL A 580 35.53 -2.43 31.24
N TRP A 581 34.48 -2.94 31.87
CA TRP A 581 33.75 -4.12 31.44
C TRP A 581 32.32 -3.73 31.06
N GLY A 582 32.03 -3.78 29.77
CA GLY A 582 30.69 -3.61 29.21
C GLY A 582 30.05 -4.95 28.87
N ARG A 583 28.74 -5.06 29.09
CA ARG A 583 27.96 -6.27 28.83
C ARG A 583 26.54 -5.94 28.38
N SER A 584 26.02 -6.67 27.40
CA SER A 584 24.66 -6.47 26.87
C SER A 584 23.89 -7.77 26.66
N PRO A 585 22.58 -7.80 26.98
CA PRO A 585 21.69 -8.86 26.54
C PRO A 585 21.50 -8.81 25.02
N VAL A 586 20.93 -9.86 24.44
CA VAL A 586 20.48 -9.85 23.04
C VAL A 586 19.00 -9.52 22.93
N ARG A 587 18.45 -9.48 21.72
CA ARG A 587 17.04 -9.10 21.51
C ARG A 587 16.29 -10.10 20.64
N ILE A 588 15.01 -10.27 20.96
CA ILE A 588 14.01 -10.89 20.08
C ILE A 588 13.03 -9.80 19.65
N ASP A 589 12.81 -9.65 18.34
CA ASP A 589 11.70 -8.86 17.84
C ASP A 589 10.43 -9.74 17.78
N VAL A 590 9.31 -9.24 18.27
CA VAL A 590 8.05 -10.00 18.30
C VAL A 590 7.04 -9.48 17.26
N ALA A 591 7.09 -8.19 16.93
CA ALA A 591 6.28 -7.60 15.86
C ALA A 591 6.95 -6.34 15.30
N GLY A 592 6.66 -6.02 14.03
CA GLY A 592 7.07 -4.77 13.40
C GLY A 592 8.50 -4.69 12.86
N GLY A 593 9.29 -5.77 12.94
CA GLY A 593 10.63 -5.80 12.34
C GLY A 593 10.59 -5.40 10.85
N TRP A 594 11.66 -4.76 10.35
CA TRP A 594 11.75 -4.10 9.03
C TRP A 594 11.11 -2.72 8.92
N THR A 595 10.16 -2.36 9.79
CA THR A 595 9.61 -1.00 9.81
C THR A 595 10.62 0.03 10.33
N ASP A 596 11.67 -0.43 11.01
CA ASP A 596 12.81 0.35 11.48
C ASP A 596 13.87 0.60 10.40
N THR A 597 13.86 -0.17 9.33
CA THR A 597 14.91 -0.15 8.30
C THR A 597 14.74 1.03 7.34
N PRO A 598 15.77 1.87 7.12
CA PRO A 598 15.72 2.89 6.09
C PRO A 598 15.81 2.27 4.68
N PRO A 599 15.17 2.87 3.66
CA PRO A 599 14.52 4.18 3.69
C PRO A 599 13.10 4.19 4.27
N TYR A 600 12.47 3.03 4.55
CA TYR A 600 11.07 2.97 5.00
C TYR A 600 10.82 3.81 6.25
N SER A 601 11.63 3.61 7.28
CA SER A 601 11.55 4.36 8.53
C SER A 601 11.72 5.88 8.35
N LEU A 602 12.39 6.33 7.29
CA LEU A 602 12.61 7.75 7.01
C LEU A 602 11.33 8.47 6.55
N PHE A 603 10.44 7.79 5.83
CA PHE A 603 9.23 8.42 5.30
C PHE A 603 7.95 8.00 6.01
N ALA A 604 7.93 6.85 6.67
CA ALA A 604 6.79 6.38 7.43
C ALA A 604 6.99 6.45 8.94
N GLY A 605 8.24 6.48 9.43
CA GLY A 605 8.54 6.09 10.82
C GLY A 605 8.34 4.59 11.04
N GLY A 606 8.98 4.01 12.04
CA GLY A 606 8.87 2.59 12.37
C GLY A 606 8.16 2.33 13.69
N ASN A 607 7.51 1.17 13.81
CA ASN A 607 6.98 0.65 15.07
C ASN A 607 7.52 -0.77 15.27
N VAL A 608 8.26 -1.01 16.34
CA VAL A 608 8.80 -2.34 16.65
C VAL A 608 8.52 -2.70 18.09
N VAL A 609 7.94 -3.88 18.31
CA VAL A 609 7.89 -4.48 19.65
C VAL A 609 9.01 -5.51 19.75
N ASN A 610 9.92 -5.29 20.69
CA ASN A 610 11.01 -6.21 20.96
C ASN A 610 11.23 -6.39 22.46
N LEU A 611 12.05 -7.38 22.80
CA LEU A 611 12.38 -7.70 24.18
C LEU A 611 13.87 -8.04 24.32
N ALA A 612 14.47 -7.57 25.40
CA ALA A 612 15.85 -7.87 25.78
C ALA A 612 15.92 -9.20 26.52
N ILE A 613 16.80 -10.11 26.08
CA ILE A 613 16.99 -11.42 26.72
C ILE A 613 18.44 -11.69 27.09
N GLU A 614 18.59 -12.35 28.23
CA GLU A 614 19.81 -13.03 28.64
C GLU A 614 19.73 -14.49 28.24
N LEU A 615 20.87 -15.08 27.92
CA LEU A 615 20.97 -16.49 27.56
C LEU A 615 21.66 -17.23 28.69
N ASN A 616 21.03 -18.29 29.19
CA ASN A 616 21.52 -19.08 30.32
C ASN A 616 21.85 -18.21 31.56
N GLY A 617 21.07 -17.15 31.79
CA GLY A 617 21.21 -16.24 32.93
C GLY A 617 22.38 -15.25 32.85
N GLN A 618 22.98 -15.04 31.67
CA GLN A 618 24.03 -14.05 31.49
C GLN A 618 23.85 -13.22 30.20
N PRO A 619 24.27 -11.95 30.21
CA PRO A 619 24.48 -11.16 29.00
C PRO A 619 25.56 -11.82 28.11
N PRO A 620 25.23 -12.28 26.91
CA PRO A 620 26.13 -13.09 26.09
C PRO A 620 27.16 -12.27 25.32
N LEU A 621 27.02 -10.94 25.27
CA LEU A 621 27.93 -10.03 24.58
C LEU A 621 28.71 -9.23 25.61
N GLN A 622 30.04 -9.30 25.56
CA GLN A 622 30.92 -8.69 26.54
C GLN A 622 32.12 -8.02 25.88
N VAL A 623 32.52 -6.87 26.43
CA VAL A 623 33.63 -6.06 25.96
C VAL A 623 34.47 -5.63 27.15
N TYR A 624 35.78 -5.75 27.02
CA TYR A 624 36.75 -5.29 27.99
C TYR A 624 37.64 -4.23 27.35
N VAL A 625 37.78 -3.07 27.98
CA VAL A 625 38.66 -2.00 27.52
C VAL A 625 39.62 -1.64 28.65
N LYS A 626 40.93 -1.65 28.36
CA LYS A 626 41.95 -1.28 29.34
C LYS A 626 43.07 -0.42 28.72
N PRO A 627 43.81 0.35 29.52
CA PRO A 627 44.98 1.10 29.06
C PRO A 627 46.08 0.17 28.54
N CYS A 628 46.74 0.58 27.46
CA CYS A 628 47.94 -0.08 26.93
C CYS A 628 49.17 0.79 27.19
N LYS A 629 50.26 0.19 27.69
CA LYS A 629 51.51 0.91 27.96
C LYS A 629 52.16 1.46 26.70
N GLU A 630 51.97 0.78 25.57
CA GLU A 630 52.46 1.21 24.27
C GLU A 630 51.41 2.09 23.60
N TYR A 631 51.82 3.16 22.90
CA TYR A 631 50.91 4.09 22.21
C TYR A 631 50.36 3.52 20.90
N ARG A 632 49.69 2.37 21.00
CA ARG A 632 49.04 1.65 19.91
C ARG A 632 47.68 1.11 20.36
N ILE A 633 46.87 0.67 19.40
CA ILE A 633 45.59 0.03 19.69
C ILE A 633 45.72 -1.48 19.46
N VAL A 634 45.29 -2.27 20.43
CA VAL A 634 45.30 -3.74 20.37
C VAL A 634 43.86 -4.25 20.42
N LEU A 635 43.46 -5.01 19.41
CA LEU A 635 42.12 -5.59 19.29
C LEU A 635 42.22 -7.11 19.46
N ARG A 636 41.37 -7.70 20.29
CA ARG A 636 41.32 -9.14 20.55
C ARG A 636 39.88 -9.66 20.48
N SER A 637 39.68 -10.84 19.91
CA SER A 637 38.41 -11.58 19.97
C SER A 637 38.68 -12.94 20.60
N ILE A 638 37.98 -13.23 21.69
CA ILE A 638 38.12 -14.49 22.43
C ILE A 638 37.50 -15.64 21.64
N ASP A 639 36.29 -15.42 21.11
CA ASP A 639 35.50 -16.43 20.39
C ASP A 639 36.13 -16.85 19.06
N MET A 640 36.78 -15.92 18.35
CA MET A 640 37.48 -16.22 17.09
C MET A 640 38.97 -16.50 17.28
N GLY A 641 39.52 -16.35 18.49
CA GLY A 641 40.96 -16.51 18.77
C GLY A 641 41.85 -15.54 17.97
N ALA A 642 41.32 -14.37 17.63
CA ALA A 642 41.99 -13.41 16.74
C ALA A 642 42.62 -12.25 17.53
N MET A 643 43.66 -11.64 16.95
CA MET A 643 44.33 -10.45 17.48
C MET A 643 44.82 -9.57 16.34
N GLU A 644 44.64 -8.25 16.46
CA GLU A 644 45.14 -7.26 15.52
C GLU A 644 45.72 -6.07 16.28
N VAL A 645 46.82 -5.51 15.76
CA VAL A 645 47.46 -4.31 16.29
C VAL A 645 47.34 -3.20 15.26
N VAL A 646 46.82 -2.05 15.68
CA VAL A 646 46.56 -0.88 14.84
C VAL A 646 47.47 0.26 15.30
N ASN A 647 48.33 0.72 14.40
CA ASN A 647 49.35 1.75 14.62
C ASN A 647 49.10 3.02 13.79
N THR A 648 48.33 2.92 12.71
CA THR A 648 48.09 4.05 11.79
C THR A 648 46.60 4.36 11.62
N PHE A 649 46.29 5.58 11.18
CA PHE A 649 44.90 5.95 10.82
C PHE A 649 44.36 5.11 9.67
N GLY A 650 45.19 4.73 8.70
CA GLY A 650 44.77 3.87 7.58
C GLY A 650 44.33 2.49 8.05
N GLU A 651 45.11 1.87 8.94
CA GLU A 651 44.75 0.57 9.56
C GLU A 651 43.46 0.66 10.40
N LEU A 652 43.25 1.80 11.08
CA LEU A 652 42.04 2.06 11.85
C LEU A 652 40.81 2.26 10.95
N GLN A 653 40.98 2.91 9.80
CA GLN A 653 39.90 3.19 8.84
C GLN A 653 39.58 1.99 7.93
N ASP A 654 40.43 0.96 7.90
CA ASP A 654 40.18 -0.30 7.19
C ASP A 654 39.17 -1.21 7.95
N TYR A 655 37.98 -0.68 8.22
CA TYR A 655 36.87 -1.39 8.85
C TYR A 655 35.88 -1.99 7.84
N CYS A 656 35.95 -1.61 6.57
CA CYS A 656 35.09 -2.16 5.50
C CYS A 656 35.58 -3.52 4.95
N LYS A 657 36.69 -4.05 5.47
CA LYS A 657 37.26 -5.33 5.04
C LYS A 657 36.33 -6.49 5.37
N ILE A 658 35.88 -7.18 4.33
CA ILE A 658 34.95 -8.31 4.43
C ILE A 658 35.59 -9.43 5.27
N GLY A 659 34.86 -9.92 6.27
CA GLY A 659 35.28 -11.04 7.12
C GLY A 659 36.28 -10.67 8.21
N SER A 660 36.61 -9.38 8.39
CA SER A 660 37.45 -8.97 9.51
C SER A 660 36.72 -9.13 10.84
N PRO A 661 37.32 -9.78 11.86
CA PRO A 661 36.77 -9.86 13.21
C PRO A 661 36.74 -8.48 13.91
N PHE A 662 37.46 -7.50 13.37
CA PHE A 662 37.71 -6.22 14.04
C PHE A 662 37.10 -5.01 13.32
N SER A 663 36.23 -5.22 12.33
CA SER A 663 35.48 -4.13 11.67
C SER A 663 34.71 -3.26 12.66
N ILE A 664 33.97 -3.90 13.59
CA ILE A 664 33.16 -3.21 14.61
C ILE A 664 34.02 -2.31 15.52
N PRO A 665 35.04 -2.83 16.25
CA PRO A 665 35.82 -1.99 17.16
C PRO A 665 36.61 -0.88 16.44
N LYS A 666 37.10 -1.12 15.22
CA LYS A 666 37.76 -0.09 14.41
C LYS A 666 36.82 1.08 14.06
N ALA A 667 35.62 0.77 13.61
CA ALA A 667 34.59 1.78 13.33
C ALA A 667 34.15 2.51 14.62
N ALA A 668 34.00 1.79 15.73
CA ALA A 668 33.64 2.38 17.02
C ALA A 668 34.71 3.36 17.54
N LEU A 669 35.99 3.02 17.45
CA LEU A 669 37.11 3.90 17.78
C LEU A 669 37.16 5.13 16.87
N THR A 670 36.90 4.94 15.57
CA THR A 670 36.78 6.04 14.61
C THR A 670 35.71 7.04 15.05
N LEU A 671 34.50 6.54 15.39
CA LEU A 671 33.40 7.37 15.88
C LEU A 671 33.64 7.99 17.27
N ALA A 672 34.44 7.34 18.12
CA ALA A 672 34.86 7.87 19.43
C ALA A 672 35.87 9.04 19.31
N GLY A 673 36.29 9.40 18.10
CA GLY A 673 37.18 10.52 17.84
C GLY A 673 38.64 10.14 17.61
N PHE A 674 38.97 8.84 17.48
CA PHE A 674 40.32 8.41 17.07
C PHE A 674 40.50 8.42 15.54
N GLY A 675 39.45 8.68 14.78
CA GLY A 675 39.51 8.92 13.34
C GLY A 675 39.55 10.43 13.02
N PRO A 676 40.38 10.89 12.07
CA PRO A 676 40.50 12.32 11.74
C PRO A 676 39.17 13.01 11.37
N ALA A 677 38.24 12.29 10.71
CA ALA A 677 36.96 12.84 10.30
C ALA A 677 36.01 13.16 11.48
N PHE A 678 36.15 12.43 12.59
CA PHE A 678 35.24 12.51 13.74
C PHE A 678 35.92 13.10 14.98
N SER A 679 37.22 13.44 14.90
CA SER A 679 37.98 14.08 15.96
C SER A 679 37.81 15.60 15.92
N GLU A 680 37.53 16.22 17.06
CA GLU A 680 37.54 17.68 17.21
C GLU A 680 38.94 18.27 16.96
N VAL A 681 39.99 17.54 17.38
CA VAL A 681 41.40 17.95 17.25
C VAL A 681 42.08 17.13 16.16
N VAL A 682 42.85 17.79 15.30
CA VAL A 682 43.61 17.12 14.23
C VAL A 682 45.00 16.75 14.74
N TYR A 683 45.38 15.48 14.54
CA TYR A 683 46.69 14.96 14.89
C TYR A 683 47.41 14.45 13.62
N PRO A 684 48.75 14.53 13.56
CA PRO A 684 49.52 14.08 12.40
C PRO A 684 49.59 12.55 12.27
N SER A 685 49.46 11.81 13.39
CA SER A 685 49.43 10.35 13.39
C SER A 685 48.61 9.82 14.57
N LEU A 686 48.17 8.56 14.46
CA LEU A 686 47.43 7.88 15.53
C LEU A 686 48.27 7.76 16.81
N GLU A 687 49.56 7.46 16.67
CA GLU A 687 50.49 7.41 17.81
C GLU A 687 50.54 8.75 18.57
N LYS A 688 50.62 9.88 17.85
CA LYS A 688 50.65 11.22 18.48
C LYS A 688 49.34 11.54 19.17
N GLN A 689 48.21 11.09 18.61
CA GLN A 689 46.92 11.21 19.26
C GLN A 689 46.86 10.37 20.56
N LEU A 690 47.37 9.14 20.56
CA LEU A 690 47.41 8.28 21.74
C LEU A 690 48.37 8.82 22.81
N GLN A 691 49.48 9.44 22.41
CA GLN A 691 50.37 10.17 23.32
C GLN A 691 49.65 11.34 23.99
N ALA A 692 48.87 12.13 23.23
CA ALA A 692 48.07 13.23 23.77
C ALA A 692 46.90 12.73 24.65
N PHE A 693 46.31 11.59 24.32
CA PHE A 693 45.29 10.92 25.13
C PHE A 693 45.87 10.34 26.44
N GLY A 694 47.16 9.99 26.44
CA GLY A 694 47.93 9.58 27.62
C GLY A 694 48.26 8.08 27.69
N THR A 695 47.67 7.25 26.83
CA THR A 695 47.87 5.79 26.81
C THR A 695 47.44 5.19 25.47
N GLY A 696 47.91 3.98 25.14
CA GLY A 696 47.27 3.15 24.12
C GLY A 696 46.00 2.48 24.62
N ILE A 697 45.33 1.71 23.77
CA ILE A 697 44.03 1.09 24.09
C ILE A 697 44.07 -0.39 23.76
N GLU A 698 43.67 -1.25 24.68
CA GLU A 698 43.42 -2.66 24.40
C GLU A 698 41.92 -2.97 24.55
N ILE A 699 41.30 -3.45 23.47
CA ILE A 699 39.89 -3.86 23.42
C ILE A 699 39.82 -5.36 23.21
N THR A 700 39.13 -6.06 24.11
CA THR A 700 38.86 -7.50 24.01
C THR A 700 37.35 -7.74 23.90
N LEU A 701 36.95 -8.50 22.88
CA LEU A 701 35.56 -8.84 22.58
C LEU A 701 35.27 -10.31 22.90
N LEU A 702 34.07 -10.58 23.39
CA LEU A 702 33.52 -11.92 23.55
C LEU A 702 32.06 -11.93 23.06
N SER A 703 31.78 -12.75 22.06
CA SER A 703 30.42 -13.12 21.67
C SER A 703 30.18 -14.58 21.99
N ALA A 704 29.32 -14.87 22.98
CA ALA A 704 28.92 -16.23 23.33
C ALA A 704 27.87 -16.83 22.36
N ILE A 705 27.58 -16.14 21.25
CA ILE A 705 26.59 -16.53 20.25
C ILE A 705 27.24 -16.55 18.87
N PRO A 706 26.99 -17.59 18.05
CA PRO A 706 27.47 -17.63 16.66
C PRO A 706 26.99 -16.42 15.84
N ALA A 707 27.82 -15.96 14.90
CA ALA A 707 27.41 -15.01 13.88
C ALA A 707 26.23 -15.57 13.05
N GLY A 708 25.31 -14.70 12.63
CA GLY A 708 24.10 -15.12 11.90
C GLY A 708 23.04 -15.81 12.77
N SER A 709 23.05 -15.54 14.08
CA SER A 709 22.04 -16.03 15.04
C SER A 709 20.63 -15.45 14.82
N GLY A 710 20.54 -14.27 14.21
CA GLY A 710 19.30 -13.51 14.09
C GLY A 710 18.92 -12.73 15.35
N LEU A 711 19.74 -12.72 16.42
CA LEU A 711 19.43 -12.05 17.69
C LEU A 711 19.97 -10.61 17.82
N GLY A 712 20.29 -9.96 16.70
CA GLY A 712 20.84 -8.59 16.69
C GLY A 712 22.28 -8.50 17.20
N THR A 713 22.99 -9.63 17.20
CA THR A 713 24.32 -9.80 17.82
C THR A 713 25.32 -8.73 17.37
N SER A 714 25.40 -8.43 16.08
CA SER A 714 26.38 -7.47 15.53
C SER A 714 26.13 -6.04 16.02
N SER A 715 24.89 -5.57 15.92
CA SER A 715 24.49 -4.21 16.32
C SER A 715 24.66 -4.01 17.81
N ILE A 716 24.24 -4.99 18.60
CA ILE A 716 24.34 -4.91 20.06
C ILE A 716 25.79 -5.01 20.52
N LEU A 717 26.62 -5.83 19.85
CA LEU A 717 28.06 -5.85 20.12
C LEU A 717 28.68 -4.48 19.82
N ALA A 718 28.32 -3.85 18.69
CA ALA A 718 28.73 -2.50 18.37
C ALA A 718 28.29 -1.48 19.43
N SER A 719 27.04 -1.54 19.92
CA SER A 719 26.57 -0.71 21.03
C SER A 719 27.36 -0.96 22.32
N THR A 720 27.71 -2.21 22.61
CA THR A 720 28.48 -2.58 23.81
C THR A 720 29.90 -2.02 23.74
N VAL A 721 30.54 -2.07 22.56
CA VAL A 721 31.85 -1.45 22.33
C VAL A 721 31.76 0.07 22.46
N LEU A 722 30.79 0.71 21.81
CA LEU A 722 30.60 2.17 21.87
C LEU A 722 30.31 2.64 23.30
N GLY A 723 29.46 1.93 24.04
CA GLY A 723 29.17 2.24 25.45
C GLY A 723 30.39 2.06 26.36
N SER A 724 31.17 1.01 26.15
CA SER A 724 32.43 0.79 26.90
C SER A 724 33.47 1.86 26.58
N LEU A 725 33.59 2.25 25.32
CA LEU A 725 34.45 3.36 24.89
C LEU A 725 33.97 4.70 25.42
N SER A 726 32.65 4.92 25.53
CA SER A 726 32.10 6.14 26.10
C SER A 726 32.53 6.34 27.55
N ASP A 727 32.48 5.26 28.35
CA ASP A 727 32.94 5.27 29.73
C ASP A 727 34.47 5.46 29.82
N PHE A 728 35.23 4.68 29.05
CA PHE A 728 36.70 4.70 29.02
C PHE A 728 37.29 6.04 28.56
N CYS A 729 36.66 6.66 27.55
CA CYS A 729 37.09 7.91 26.92
C CYS A 729 36.34 9.16 27.43
N GLY A 730 35.54 9.04 28.51
CA GLY A 730 34.85 10.18 29.12
C GLY A 730 33.94 10.96 28.16
N LEU A 731 33.30 10.27 27.20
CA LEU A 731 32.51 10.90 26.13
C LEU A 731 31.09 11.26 26.58
N MET A 732 30.65 10.77 27.74
CA MET A 732 29.36 11.07 28.37
C MET A 732 28.16 10.79 27.45
N TRP A 733 28.19 9.71 26.67
CA TRP A 733 27.05 9.32 25.85
C TRP A 733 26.01 8.61 26.71
N ASP A 734 24.75 9.03 26.57
CA ASP A 734 23.63 8.27 27.11
C ASP A 734 23.30 7.06 26.22
N LYS A 735 22.35 6.23 26.67
CA LYS A 735 21.93 5.03 25.93
C LYS A 735 21.40 5.36 24.52
N ASN A 736 20.69 6.49 24.35
CA ASN A 736 20.14 6.89 23.05
C ASN A 736 21.24 7.30 22.08
N GLU A 737 22.23 8.06 22.54
CA GLU A 737 23.39 8.46 21.76
C GLU A 737 24.26 7.25 21.38
N ILE A 738 24.42 6.27 22.28
CA ILE A 738 25.06 4.98 21.97
C ILE A 738 24.32 4.27 20.84
N CYS A 739 22.98 4.18 20.91
CA CYS A 739 22.17 3.56 19.87
C CYS A 739 22.24 4.33 18.53
N ARG A 740 22.21 5.67 18.57
CA ARG A 740 22.36 6.53 17.38
C ARG A 740 23.72 6.34 16.70
N ARG A 741 24.80 6.31 17.49
CA ARG A 741 26.15 6.02 16.99
C ARG A 741 26.31 4.59 16.50
N THR A 742 25.56 3.65 17.07
CA THR A 742 25.51 2.28 16.57
C THR A 742 24.91 2.23 15.17
N LEU A 743 23.78 2.91 14.93
CA LEU A 743 23.19 2.98 13.59
C LEU A 743 24.21 3.55 12.58
N ALA A 744 24.88 4.63 12.94
CA ALA A 744 25.93 5.22 12.11
C ALA A 744 27.10 4.27 11.83
N LEU A 745 27.55 3.54 12.86
CA LEU A 745 28.57 2.52 12.73
C LEU A 745 28.17 1.47 11.69
N GLU A 746 26.92 0.99 11.72
CA GLU A 746 26.43 0.01 10.74
C GLU A 746 26.41 0.56 9.31
N GLN A 747 26.04 1.83 9.15
CA GLN A 747 26.07 2.47 7.83
C GLN A 747 27.52 2.59 7.31
N LEU A 748 28.48 2.91 8.18
CA LEU A 748 29.92 2.86 7.85
C LEU A 748 30.36 1.45 7.42
N LEU A 749 29.86 0.42 8.10
CA LEU A 749 30.16 -0.99 7.78
C LEU A 749 29.45 -1.55 6.53
N THR A 750 28.63 -0.76 5.84
CA THR A 750 27.82 -1.18 4.67
C THR A 750 26.80 -2.29 4.96
N THR A 751 26.51 -2.57 6.23
CA THR A 751 25.59 -3.65 6.61
C THR A 751 24.12 -3.32 6.38
N GLY A 752 23.77 -2.03 6.31
CA GLY A 752 22.44 -1.57 5.90
C GLY A 752 21.30 -1.90 6.88
N GLY A 753 21.60 -2.06 8.17
CA GLY A 753 20.63 -2.40 9.21
C GLY A 753 19.68 -1.25 9.57
N GLY A 754 18.58 -1.61 10.22
CA GLY A 754 17.65 -0.68 10.84
C GLY A 754 18.10 -0.28 12.26
N TRP A 755 17.22 0.39 13.00
CA TRP A 755 17.55 0.86 14.35
C TRP A 755 17.12 -0.08 15.48
N GLN A 756 16.32 -1.12 15.23
CA GLN A 756 15.69 -1.87 16.32
C GLN A 756 16.68 -2.65 17.19
N ASP A 757 17.79 -3.14 16.61
CA ASP A 757 18.66 -4.13 17.25
C ASP A 757 19.38 -3.53 18.45
N GLN A 758 19.98 -2.35 18.25
CA GLN A 758 20.67 -1.62 19.30
C GLN A 758 19.73 -1.23 20.44
N TYR A 759 18.56 -0.67 20.14
CA TYR A 759 17.60 -0.29 21.16
C TYR A 759 17.07 -1.54 21.88
N GLY A 760 16.90 -2.64 21.14
CA GLY A 760 16.46 -3.94 21.64
C GLY A 760 17.36 -4.50 22.74
N GLY A 761 18.68 -4.47 22.57
CA GLY A 761 19.64 -4.99 23.55
C GLY A 761 20.14 -3.97 24.59
N VAL A 762 20.25 -2.69 24.24
CA VAL A 762 20.76 -1.64 25.15
C VAL A 762 19.76 -1.30 26.25
N LEU A 763 18.47 -1.32 25.92
CA LEU A 763 17.39 -1.08 26.88
C LEU A 763 16.86 -2.42 27.39
N GLN A 764 16.42 -2.45 28.66
CA GLN A 764 15.89 -3.62 29.35
C GLN A 764 14.56 -4.14 28.74
N GLY A 765 13.98 -5.18 29.33
CA GLY A 765 12.56 -5.55 29.28
C GLY A 765 11.91 -5.64 27.90
N ILE A 766 10.57 -5.57 27.92
CA ILE A 766 9.70 -5.57 26.73
C ILE A 766 9.29 -4.14 26.42
N LYS A 767 9.38 -3.76 25.14
CA LYS A 767 9.17 -2.37 24.72
C LYS A 767 8.59 -2.26 23.33
N LEU A 768 7.69 -1.29 23.17
CA LEU A 768 7.30 -0.74 21.88
C LEU A 768 8.19 0.48 21.61
N LEU A 769 8.86 0.46 20.47
CA LEU A 769 9.73 1.53 19.98
C LEU A 769 9.07 2.18 18.77
N GLN A 770 8.95 3.51 18.77
CA GLN A 770 8.29 4.24 17.70
C GLN A 770 9.12 5.42 17.22
N THR A 771 9.39 5.50 15.91
CA THR A 771 10.03 6.68 15.31
C THR A 771 9.07 7.50 14.47
N GLU A 772 9.39 8.78 14.33
CA GLU A 772 8.76 9.66 13.35
C GLU A 772 9.53 9.63 12.01
N THR A 773 8.97 10.32 11.02
CA THR A 773 9.59 10.51 9.71
C THR A 773 10.81 11.42 9.80
N GLY A 774 11.89 11.09 9.09
CA GLY A 774 13.09 11.91 8.96
C GLY A 774 14.38 11.11 9.09
N PHE A 775 15.53 11.74 8.79
CA PHE A 775 16.85 11.10 8.96
C PHE A 775 17.23 10.89 10.43
N VAL A 776 16.70 11.72 11.32
CA VAL A 776 16.91 11.59 12.77
C VAL A 776 15.95 10.54 13.33
N GLN A 777 16.39 9.28 13.32
CA GLN A 777 15.63 8.15 13.84
C GLN A 777 15.87 7.98 15.35
N ASN A 778 15.15 8.77 16.15
CA ASN A 778 15.15 8.70 17.62
C ASN A 778 13.84 8.08 18.12
N PRO A 779 13.81 6.80 18.51
CA PRO A 779 12.58 6.14 18.95
C PRO A 779 12.06 6.67 20.29
N LEU A 780 10.76 6.91 20.35
CA LEU A 780 9.99 6.98 21.59
C LEU A 780 9.87 5.56 22.16
N ILE A 781 10.08 5.44 23.47
CA ILE A 781 10.15 4.15 24.16
C ILE A 781 8.93 4.00 25.07
N HIS A 782 8.13 2.97 24.80
CA HIS A 782 6.98 2.58 25.61
C HIS A 782 7.26 1.24 26.28
N TRP A 783 7.44 1.26 27.59
CA TRP A 783 7.65 0.05 28.39
C TRP A 783 6.36 -0.76 28.53
N LEU A 784 6.43 -2.06 28.26
CA LEU A 784 5.28 -2.97 28.31
C LEU A 784 5.37 -3.92 29.52
N PRO A 785 4.23 -4.42 30.04
CA PRO A 785 4.20 -5.35 31.16
C PRO A 785 4.92 -6.68 30.87
N GLU A 786 5.66 -7.19 31.86
CA GLU A 786 6.43 -8.45 31.76
C GLU A 786 5.63 -9.70 32.19
N HIS A 787 4.35 -9.54 32.53
CA HIS A 787 3.53 -10.60 33.13
C HIS A 787 3.47 -11.85 32.26
N LEU A 788 3.34 -11.70 30.93
CA LEU A 788 3.29 -12.83 29.99
C LEU A 788 4.55 -13.71 30.03
N PHE A 789 5.69 -13.17 30.43
CA PHE A 789 6.97 -13.89 30.48
C PHE A 789 7.37 -14.33 31.89
N THR A 790 6.73 -13.78 32.91
CA THR A 790 7.09 -14.00 34.32
C THR A 790 6.07 -14.85 35.07
N HIS A 791 4.80 -14.89 34.60
CA HIS A 791 3.74 -15.68 35.22
C HIS A 791 4.01 -17.19 35.08
N PRO A 792 3.83 -18.01 36.13
CA PRO A 792 4.13 -19.44 36.11
C PRO A 792 3.46 -20.22 34.97
N ASP A 793 2.23 -19.87 34.63
CA ASP A 793 1.46 -20.59 33.60
C ASP A 793 1.99 -20.37 32.17
N TYR A 794 2.73 -19.27 31.95
CA TYR A 794 3.17 -18.84 30.62
C TYR A 794 4.69 -18.86 30.45
N ARG A 795 5.44 -18.69 31.54
CA ARG A 795 6.91 -18.61 31.55
C ARG A 795 7.55 -19.77 30.78
N ASP A 796 7.09 -21.00 31.04
CA ASP A 796 7.67 -22.21 30.43
C ASP A 796 7.18 -22.45 28.99
N CYS A 797 6.17 -21.70 28.54
CA CYS A 797 5.65 -21.77 27.18
C CYS A 797 6.53 -21.03 26.17
N HIS A 798 7.45 -20.18 26.63
CA HIS A 798 8.37 -19.46 25.76
C HIS A 798 9.65 -20.28 25.53
N LEU A 799 9.87 -20.69 24.28
CA LEU A 799 10.99 -21.57 23.92
C LEU A 799 11.92 -20.91 22.91
N LEU A 800 13.22 -21.06 23.12
CA LEU A 800 14.26 -20.59 22.20
C LEU A 800 15.12 -21.77 21.74
N TYR A 801 15.12 -22.00 20.43
CA TYR A 801 15.81 -23.13 19.82
C TYR A 801 16.80 -22.65 18.77
N TYR A 802 18.08 -22.96 18.95
CA TYR A 802 19.07 -22.71 17.91
C TYR A 802 18.94 -23.79 16.85
N THR A 803 18.62 -23.41 15.61
CA THR A 803 18.41 -24.37 14.52
C THR A 803 19.70 -25.01 14.01
N GLY A 804 20.87 -24.42 14.30
CA GLY A 804 22.15 -24.83 13.73
C GLY A 804 22.35 -24.47 12.25
N ILE A 805 21.31 -23.93 11.59
CA ILE A 805 21.33 -23.47 10.21
C ILE A 805 21.79 -22.02 10.22
N THR A 806 22.87 -21.71 9.50
CA THR A 806 23.39 -20.34 9.38
C THR A 806 23.44 -19.93 7.91
N ARG A 807 22.79 -18.83 7.56
CA ARG A 807 22.88 -18.18 6.25
C ARG A 807 23.21 -16.71 6.43
N THR A 808 23.95 -16.13 5.48
CA THR A 808 24.21 -14.69 5.47
C THR A 808 22.94 -13.92 5.07
N ALA A 809 22.37 -13.18 6.02
CA ALA A 809 21.18 -12.34 5.82
C ALA A 809 21.37 -11.18 4.82
N LYS A 810 22.60 -10.94 4.34
CA LYS A 810 22.92 -9.82 3.44
C LYS A 810 22.11 -9.82 2.14
N GLY A 811 21.81 -11.01 1.59
CA GLY A 811 21.04 -11.13 0.34
C GLY A 811 19.58 -10.70 0.51
N ILE A 812 18.94 -11.17 1.59
CA ILE A 812 17.54 -10.86 1.93
C ILE A 812 17.39 -9.35 2.21
N LEU A 813 18.29 -8.80 3.04
CA LEU A 813 18.26 -7.39 3.40
C LEU A 813 18.45 -6.47 2.19
N ALA A 814 19.38 -6.80 1.28
CA ALA A 814 19.60 -6.00 0.09
C ALA A 814 18.38 -6.00 -0.85
N GLU A 815 17.70 -7.15 -0.99
CA GLU A 815 16.49 -7.23 -1.82
C GLU A 815 15.38 -6.35 -1.25
N ILE A 816 15.02 -6.55 0.02
CA ILE A 816 13.91 -5.82 0.66
C ILE A 816 14.18 -4.31 0.63
N VAL A 817 15.41 -3.89 0.92
CA VAL A 817 15.78 -2.47 0.89
C VAL A 817 15.75 -1.90 -0.54
N ARG A 818 16.13 -2.69 -1.58
CA ARG A 818 15.94 -2.28 -2.99
C ARG A 818 14.46 -2.06 -3.29
N SER A 819 13.59 -2.96 -2.83
CA SER A 819 12.14 -2.84 -2.99
C SER A 819 11.57 -1.59 -2.28
N MET A 820 12.12 -1.22 -1.11
CA MET A 820 11.79 0.02 -0.42
C MET A 820 12.27 1.27 -1.19
N PHE A 821 13.50 1.26 -1.72
CA PHE A 821 14.00 2.35 -2.57
C PHE A 821 13.18 2.52 -3.85
N LEU A 822 12.61 1.42 -4.36
CA LEU A 822 11.73 1.45 -5.53
C LEU A 822 10.28 1.77 -5.19
N ASN A 823 9.92 2.05 -3.93
CA ASN A 823 8.54 2.24 -3.50
C ASN A 823 7.59 1.12 -3.99
N SER A 824 8.05 -0.14 -3.99
CA SER A 824 7.24 -1.25 -4.48
C SER A 824 5.91 -1.32 -3.70
N SER A 825 4.79 -1.20 -4.42
CA SER A 825 3.44 -1.15 -3.85
C SER A 825 3.17 -2.31 -2.87
N VAL A 826 3.50 -3.54 -3.29
CA VAL A 826 3.32 -4.76 -2.50
C VAL A 826 4.12 -4.70 -1.20
N HIS A 827 5.41 -4.36 -1.27
CA HIS A 827 6.28 -4.33 -0.10
C HIS A 827 5.90 -3.20 0.86
N LEU A 828 5.57 -2.01 0.35
CA LEU A 828 5.13 -0.89 1.17
C LEU A 828 3.81 -1.21 1.91
N ALA A 829 2.86 -1.88 1.26
CA ALA A 829 1.62 -2.30 1.89
C ALA A 829 1.88 -3.30 3.04
N ILE A 830 2.76 -4.28 2.84
CA ILE A 830 3.14 -5.24 3.89
C ILE A 830 3.81 -4.50 5.05
N LEU A 831 4.73 -3.57 4.79
CA LEU A 831 5.41 -2.80 5.83
C LEU A 831 4.45 -1.91 6.63
N GLU A 832 3.46 -1.30 5.97
CA GLU A 832 2.38 -0.56 6.64
C GLU A 832 1.55 -1.47 7.55
N ASP A 833 1.18 -2.66 7.06
CA ASP A 833 0.46 -3.66 7.86
C ASP A 833 1.32 -4.19 9.03
N MET A 834 2.63 -4.34 8.86
CA MET A 834 3.56 -4.70 9.94
C MET A 834 3.67 -3.60 11.00
N LYS A 835 3.68 -2.33 10.58
CA LYS A 835 3.72 -1.18 11.47
C LYS A 835 2.46 -1.08 12.34
N ALA A 836 1.29 -1.33 11.74
CA ALA A 836 0.03 -1.42 12.47
C ALA A 836 0.00 -2.65 13.41
N HIS A 837 0.44 -3.81 12.92
CA HIS A 837 0.52 -5.05 13.69
C HIS A 837 1.40 -4.95 14.95
N ALA A 838 2.45 -4.11 14.93
CA ALA A 838 3.23 -3.83 16.14
C ALA A 838 2.39 -3.18 17.26
N LEU A 839 1.37 -2.39 16.91
CA LEU A 839 0.44 -1.81 17.89
C LEU A 839 -0.53 -2.87 18.40
N ASP A 840 -1.06 -3.73 17.53
CA ASP A 840 -1.89 -4.88 17.93
C ASP A 840 -1.14 -5.76 18.95
N MET A 841 0.15 -6.04 18.69
CA MET A 841 1.02 -6.80 19.59
C MET A 841 1.22 -6.09 20.93
N ALA A 842 1.49 -4.78 20.92
CA ALA A 842 1.65 -4.00 22.14
C ALA A 842 0.38 -4.00 22.99
N GLU A 843 -0.80 -3.89 22.34
CA GLU A 843 -2.09 -3.95 23.02
C GLU A 843 -2.36 -5.32 23.64
N ALA A 844 -2.07 -6.42 22.94
CA ALA A 844 -2.22 -7.77 23.49
C ALA A 844 -1.35 -7.99 24.73
N ILE A 845 -0.09 -7.53 24.70
CA ILE A 845 0.83 -7.57 25.84
C ILE A 845 0.30 -6.71 26.99
N GLN A 846 -0.19 -5.50 26.70
CA GLN A 846 -0.73 -4.58 27.71
C GLN A 846 -1.96 -5.16 28.43
N ARG A 847 -2.78 -5.92 27.71
CA ARG A 847 -3.98 -6.61 28.24
C ARG A 847 -3.65 -7.95 28.90
N ASN A 848 -2.40 -8.40 28.87
CA ASN A 848 -1.97 -9.73 29.32
C ASN A 848 -2.72 -10.88 28.62
N ASP A 849 -3.02 -10.72 27.34
CA ASP A 849 -3.71 -11.74 26.53
C ASP A 849 -2.67 -12.67 25.86
N PHE A 850 -2.39 -13.80 26.52
CA PHE A 850 -1.37 -14.75 26.08
C PHE A 850 -1.72 -15.45 24.76
N GLU A 851 -2.99 -15.83 24.56
CA GLU A 851 -3.44 -16.52 23.35
C GLU A 851 -3.33 -15.59 22.13
N THR A 852 -3.83 -14.36 22.26
CA THR A 852 -3.69 -13.34 21.20
C THR A 852 -2.22 -13.01 20.96
N TYR A 853 -1.39 -12.86 22.00
CA TYR A 853 0.06 -12.67 21.84
C TYR A 853 0.69 -13.78 20.99
N GLY A 854 0.41 -15.05 21.31
CA GLY A 854 0.93 -16.20 20.57
C GLY A 854 0.47 -16.21 19.10
N ALA A 855 -0.81 -15.96 18.84
CA ALA A 855 -1.34 -15.85 17.48
C ALA A 855 -0.71 -14.71 16.68
N LEU A 856 -0.47 -13.55 17.32
CA LEU A 856 0.19 -12.41 16.69
C LEU A 856 1.65 -12.67 16.34
N ILE A 857 2.37 -13.53 17.07
CA ILE A 857 3.70 -14.02 16.65
C ILE A 857 3.60 -14.79 15.33
N GLY A 858 2.60 -15.66 15.20
CA GLY A 858 2.32 -16.38 13.95
C GLY A 858 2.02 -15.42 12.79
N LYS A 859 1.25 -14.35 13.03
CA LYS A 859 1.01 -13.28 12.04
C LYS A 859 2.31 -12.56 11.65
N THR A 860 3.19 -12.24 12.60
CA THR A 860 4.51 -11.66 12.30
C THR A 860 5.32 -12.58 11.38
N TRP A 861 5.28 -13.89 11.60
CA TRP A 861 5.97 -14.86 10.74
C TRP A 861 5.43 -14.88 9.32
N MET A 862 4.11 -14.85 9.16
CA MET A 862 3.48 -14.77 7.83
C MET A 862 3.84 -13.48 7.10
N GLN A 863 3.88 -12.34 7.81
CA GLN A 863 4.29 -11.05 7.24
C GLN A 863 5.76 -11.07 6.78
N ASN A 864 6.68 -11.64 7.59
CA ASN A 864 8.08 -11.76 7.21
C ASN A 864 8.27 -12.65 5.96
N LYS A 865 7.52 -13.76 5.86
CA LYS A 865 7.52 -14.62 4.66
C LYS A 865 6.94 -13.93 3.43
N ALA A 866 5.96 -13.04 3.61
CA ALA A 866 5.38 -12.26 2.53
C ALA A 866 6.34 -11.17 2.02
N LEU A 867 7.21 -10.63 2.89
CA LEU A 867 8.26 -9.68 2.49
C LEU A 867 9.34 -10.33 1.63
N ASP A 868 9.83 -11.51 2.02
CA ASP A 868 10.85 -12.23 1.24
C ASP A 868 10.75 -13.73 1.46
N CYS A 869 10.75 -14.48 0.34
CA CYS A 869 10.64 -15.94 0.37
C CYS A 869 11.88 -16.62 0.97
N GLY A 870 13.04 -15.97 0.96
CA GLY A 870 14.28 -16.42 1.58
C GLY A 870 14.24 -16.43 3.11
N THR A 871 13.21 -15.82 3.73
CA THR A 871 12.98 -15.83 5.18
C THR A 871 12.87 -17.25 5.74
N ASN A 872 12.22 -18.18 5.02
CA ASN A 872 11.94 -19.53 5.50
C ASN A 872 12.49 -20.61 4.57
N PRO A 873 13.75 -21.04 4.76
CA PRO A 873 14.33 -22.16 4.02
C PRO A 873 13.60 -23.48 4.30
N PRO A 874 13.60 -24.44 3.35
CA PRO A 874 12.97 -25.75 3.53
C PRO A 874 13.38 -26.48 4.81
N ALA A 875 14.67 -26.42 5.19
CA ALA A 875 15.17 -27.04 6.41
C ALA A 875 14.61 -26.41 7.70
N VAL A 876 14.25 -25.13 7.70
CA VAL A 876 13.57 -24.49 8.83
C VAL A 876 12.10 -24.88 8.85
N GLU A 877 11.46 -24.94 7.68
CA GLU A 877 10.06 -25.37 7.53
C GLU A 877 9.86 -26.83 8.00
N GLU A 878 10.84 -27.72 7.77
CA GLU A 878 10.83 -29.09 8.31
C GLU A 878 10.82 -29.14 9.85
N ILE A 879 11.60 -28.28 10.51
CA ILE A 879 11.61 -28.16 11.97
C ILE A 879 10.23 -27.68 12.45
N ILE A 880 9.69 -26.65 11.79
CA ILE A 880 8.40 -26.06 12.11
C ILE A 880 7.27 -27.09 11.97
N ASN A 881 7.26 -27.88 10.89
CA ASN A 881 6.21 -28.86 10.63
C ASN A 881 6.09 -29.94 11.70
N LYS A 882 7.17 -30.23 12.44
CA LYS A 882 7.17 -31.19 13.56
C LYS A 882 6.48 -30.63 14.82
N ILE A 883 6.41 -29.32 14.97
CA ILE A 883 6.03 -28.66 16.24
C ILE A 883 4.82 -27.75 16.14
N LYS A 884 4.40 -27.36 14.93
CA LYS A 884 3.36 -26.32 14.71
C LYS A 884 2.05 -26.59 15.43
N ASP A 885 1.65 -27.85 15.57
CA ASP A 885 0.39 -28.24 16.23
C ASP A 885 0.41 -28.01 17.75
N TYR A 886 1.60 -27.86 18.35
CA TYR A 886 1.82 -27.61 19.78
C TYR A 886 2.08 -26.13 20.10
N THR A 887 2.20 -25.28 19.08
CA THR A 887 2.48 -23.84 19.23
C THR A 887 1.25 -22.97 18.98
N LEU A 888 1.18 -21.82 19.66
CA LEU A 888 0.31 -20.71 19.28
C LEU A 888 0.94 -19.90 18.14
N GLY A 889 2.27 -19.78 18.14
CA GLY A 889 3.02 -19.11 17.09
C GLY A 889 4.52 -19.32 17.23
N TYR A 890 5.24 -19.03 16.16
CA TYR A 890 6.70 -19.17 16.08
C TYR A 890 7.26 -18.21 15.04
N LYS A 891 8.53 -17.83 15.17
CA LYS A 891 9.24 -17.05 14.15
C LYS A 891 10.76 -17.15 14.30
N LEU A 892 11.46 -16.81 13.22
CA LEU A 892 12.86 -16.41 13.31
C LEU A 892 12.94 -14.94 13.78
N PRO A 893 13.69 -14.60 14.84
CA PRO A 893 13.76 -13.28 15.46
C PRO A 893 14.72 -12.29 14.75
N GLY A 894 15.07 -12.57 13.50
CA GLY A 894 15.95 -11.72 12.71
C GLY A 894 15.50 -11.68 11.26
N ALA A 895 16.39 -11.26 10.36
CA ALA A 895 16.09 -11.14 8.92
C ALA A 895 15.66 -12.45 8.22
N GLY A 896 15.75 -13.60 8.89
CA GLY A 896 15.37 -14.90 8.36
C GLY A 896 16.53 -15.72 7.78
N GLY A 897 16.20 -16.86 7.17
CA GLY A 897 17.18 -17.74 6.52
C GLY A 897 17.93 -18.71 7.44
N GLY A 898 17.70 -18.67 8.75
CA GLY A 898 18.33 -19.55 9.75
C GLY A 898 18.46 -18.87 11.12
N GLY A 899 19.31 -19.41 11.99
CA GLY A 899 19.59 -18.86 13.32
C GLY A 899 18.73 -19.48 14.41
N TYR A 900 18.20 -18.64 15.31
CA TYR A 900 17.29 -19.07 16.37
C TYR A 900 15.84 -19.12 15.89
N LEU A 901 15.07 -20.07 16.40
CA LEU A 901 13.61 -20.16 16.29
C LEU A 901 13.02 -19.86 17.67
N TYR A 902 12.23 -18.79 17.74
CA TYR A 902 11.44 -18.45 18.92
C TYR A 902 10.04 -19.04 18.77
N MET A 903 9.55 -19.72 19.80
CA MET A 903 8.26 -20.42 19.80
C MET A 903 7.48 -20.08 21.05
N VAL A 904 6.16 -19.95 20.89
CA VAL A 904 5.20 -19.82 21.97
C VAL A 904 4.34 -21.07 21.97
N ALA A 905 4.52 -21.94 22.95
CA ALA A 905 3.71 -23.14 23.14
C ALA A 905 2.29 -22.79 23.60
N LYS A 906 1.33 -23.67 23.34
CA LYS A 906 -0.06 -23.52 23.80
C LYS A 906 -0.18 -23.49 25.33
N ASP A 907 0.58 -24.36 25.98
CA ASP A 907 0.61 -24.56 27.42
C ASP A 907 1.94 -25.25 27.83
N PRO A 908 2.23 -25.39 29.13
CA PRO A 908 3.47 -26.02 29.60
C PRO A 908 3.63 -27.49 29.16
N GLN A 909 2.54 -28.24 28.96
CA GLN A 909 2.61 -29.63 28.48
C GLN A 909 3.02 -29.67 27.00
N ALA A 910 2.45 -28.80 26.19
CA ALA A 910 2.85 -28.60 24.81
C ALA A 910 4.34 -28.20 24.71
N ALA A 911 4.82 -27.34 25.61
CA ALA A 911 6.23 -26.96 25.67
C ALA A 911 7.15 -28.16 25.93
N LEU A 912 6.76 -29.05 26.86
CA LEU A 912 7.49 -30.30 27.12
C LEU A 912 7.52 -31.22 25.89
N ARG A 913 6.38 -31.36 25.19
CA ARG A 913 6.31 -32.15 23.94
C ARG A 913 7.22 -31.59 22.85
N ILE A 914 7.25 -30.27 22.67
CA ILE A 914 8.16 -29.62 21.72
C ILE A 914 9.62 -29.93 22.08
N ARG A 915 9.97 -29.84 23.36
CA ARG A 915 11.31 -30.18 23.85
C ARG A 915 11.67 -31.65 23.59
N GLU A 916 10.75 -32.58 23.85
CA GLU A 916 10.94 -34.01 23.56
C GLU A 916 11.21 -34.26 22.08
N ILE A 917 10.33 -33.75 21.20
CA ILE A 917 10.41 -33.96 19.74
C ILE A 917 11.74 -33.45 19.19
N LEU A 918 12.11 -32.20 19.50
CA LEU A 918 13.32 -31.58 18.95
C LEU A 918 14.62 -32.10 19.58
N THR A 919 14.56 -32.79 20.73
CA THR A 919 15.72 -33.44 21.36
C THR A 919 15.92 -34.87 20.85
N GLN A 920 14.84 -35.58 20.51
CA GLN A 920 14.92 -36.92 19.93
C GLN A 920 15.29 -36.90 18.45
N ASP A 921 14.75 -35.94 17.70
CA ASP A 921 14.93 -35.81 16.26
C ASP A 921 15.68 -34.51 15.93
N VAL A 922 16.96 -34.48 16.32
CA VAL A 922 17.83 -33.32 16.18
C VAL A 922 18.20 -33.14 14.69
N PRO A 923 17.91 -31.98 14.07
CA PRO A 923 18.15 -31.77 12.64
C PRO A 923 19.63 -31.71 12.27
N ASN A 924 20.51 -31.32 13.19
CA ASN A 924 21.96 -31.31 13.00
C ASN A 924 22.71 -31.22 14.35
N PRO A 925 24.02 -31.53 14.41
CA PRO A 925 24.76 -31.58 15.68
C PRO A 925 24.86 -30.26 16.46
N ARG A 926 24.54 -29.12 15.83
CA ARG A 926 24.59 -27.81 16.49
C ARG A 926 23.26 -27.41 17.10
N ALA A 927 22.17 -28.02 16.65
CA ALA A 927 20.83 -27.62 17.03
C ALA A 927 20.53 -27.99 18.49
N ARG A 928 19.98 -27.04 19.26
CA ARG A 928 19.79 -27.18 20.71
C ARG A 928 18.86 -26.11 21.28
N PHE A 929 18.22 -26.44 22.40
CA PHE A 929 17.54 -25.43 23.21
C PHE A 929 18.55 -24.55 23.95
N VAL A 930 18.18 -23.29 24.13
CA VAL A 930 18.91 -22.32 24.94
C VAL A 930 17.93 -21.70 25.91
N GLU A 931 18.28 -21.70 27.20
CA GLU A 931 17.44 -21.06 28.21
C GLU A 931 17.51 -19.54 28.04
N MET A 932 16.36 -18.89 28.10
CA MET A 932 16.25 -17.44 27.98
C MET A 932 15.48 -16.86 29.15
N ALA A 933 15.88 -15.65 29.54
CA ALA A 933 15.17 -14.86 30.54
C ALA A 933 15.14 -13.39 30.09
N LEU A 934 14.07 -12.66 30.43
CA LEU A 934 14.02 -11.22 30.21
C LEU A 934 15.16 -10.52 30.97
N SER A 935 15.85 -9.59 30.32
CA SER A 935 16.89 -8.79 30.98
C SER A 935 16.27 -7.57 31.66
N GLY A 936 16.42 -7.46 32.97
CA GLY A 936 15.92 -6.33 33.75
C GLY A 936 16.77 -5.05 33.64
N THR A 937 17.94 -5.10 32.99
CA THR A 937 18.93 -4.00 33.05
C THR A 937 19.39 -3.47 31.70
N GLY A 938 19.32 -4.26 30.63
CA GLY A 938 19.89 -3.88 29.33
C GLY A 938 21.42 -3.79 29.37
N PHE A 939 22.00 -2.89 28.57
CA PHE A 939 23.45 -2.61 28.59
C PHE A 939 23.90 -2.11 29.96
N GLN A 940 25.00 -2.69 30.44
CA GLN A 940 25.68 -2.32 31.67
C GLN A 940 27.17 -2.07 31.41
N VAL A 941 27.73 -1.10 32.13
CA VAL A 941 29.17 -0.87 32.19
C VAL A 941 29.61 -0.80 33.65
N SER A 942 30.74 -1.41 33.94
CA SER A 942 31.36 -1.43 35.28
C SER A 942 32.87 -1.29 35.17
N ARG A 943 33.51 -0.81 36.23
CA ARG A 943 34.97 -0.72 36.34
C ARG A 943 35.45 -1.65 37.45
N SER A 944 36.60 -2.30 37.23
CA SER A 944 37.30 -3.09 38.25
C SER A 944 38.16 -2.23 39.16
#